data_AF-A0A4Q5HE36-F1
#
_entry.id   AF-A0A4Q5HE36-F1
#
_cell.length_a   1.000
_cell.length_b   1.000
_cell.length_c   1.000
_cell.angle_alpha   90.00
_cell.angle_beta   90.00
_cell.angle_gamma   90.00
#
_symmetry.space_group_name_H-M   'P 1'
#
loop_
_entity.id
_entity.type
_entity.pdbx_description
1 polymer ?
#
loop_
_entity_poly.entity_id
_entity_poly.type
_entity_poly.pdbx_seq_one_letter_code
_entity_poly.pdbx_strand_id
1 'polypeptide(L)'
;MKKHHFYITFFLLLCIISKIYPQGLQFYGNEKRISERSSFCVYTDEYIPTATGKFSITFEYAAQNIESPGYIFYLKNTDGEEAFNLTYVYENSEGHFMFAQDGKQIYYTAQHSDSKLHGKWMPISLEMDITNNRAEISIGESKATIEDIGLDNGRAFSPQLFFGMCNHILETASFSIRNLTIGNNGEVCRFPLNESKGEDVHDSKGRIVGHVTNPIWLINHSYYWTPMFQAYSSTPSGFVFAPEKQEFYIYNQDSIITYNIFQNLSEKSPYAPQSGAFPIRLGMNFYDETKGNIHAYELNWDKTFIAEINPENKTWNSINQGEINLQMHHHCGLFNTQEQQFLFFGGYGNRKYYNTFISYDLLQNRWDTINFSGDPIPPRFFAGIAMTPDGKQAYIYGGKGNEAGDQNVGIQYYYDFYQLDLETKQIKKLWEHKAPQANRIPTRDMILSEDGQHIYLLAYPEYKPETQLQLYRLSIADGSYEILGDSIPLTSEEIATNANLYFNRELEEFYCVIQEFEKYGQSTTRIYSLANPPVSLAAVKLYDEQTAGSKGLSVWLYAVIFIFCFIAGGILVIMKRNKSSKNSNTSVPLPPNYTAPIAEPETILPITEEPEIVDKEELLITDAMAIRKNCIFLFGTFRVMDKNGRDMTYMFSPKIRHLFLYILLNSIIKDGVLSSDLNTLFWPDKPDDKIKNLKNVTMNHLRKTLQELEGIELTHQKGYFKLVLTEECYCDYQHAFILTDGMEHAPLTESGSTELHNIFSHGKFLDTIESSLFDYPKQQAETFTISLLSEQIHTFYKNGRNSATIRICNILFAIDPLSDMAMTYAVCTYRRQNRSDKAIQLYSSFTKEYRRVMNEDYPIAFDEIDTGHIRL
;
A
#
# COMPACT_ATOMS: atom_id res chain seq x y z
N MET A 1 16.87 14.81 40.01
CA MET A 1 15.96 13.83 39.37
C MET A 1 14.59 14.40 38.98
N LYS A 2 13.91 15.23 39.80
CA LYS A 2 12.57 15.78 39.47
C LYS A 2 12.51 16.74 38.26
N LYS A 3 13.57 17.54 38.00
CA LYS A 3 13.61 18.45 36.83
C LYS A 3 13.70 17.70 35.50
N HIS A 4 14.49 16.63 35.41
CA HIS A 4 14.60 15.84 34.17
C HIS A 4 13.33 15.07 33.83
N HIS A 5 12.58 14.58 34.84
CA HIS A 5 11.27 14.00 34.57
C HIS A 5 10.30 15.05 34.07
N PHE A 6 10.26 16.26 34.65
CA PHE A 6 9.43 17.35 34.11
C PHE A 6 9.78 17.70 32.67
N TYR A 7 11.07 17.80 32.31
CA TYR A 7 11.48 18.06 30.92
C TYR A 7 11.15 16.89 29.99
N ILE A 8 11.28 15.63 30.44
CA ILE A 8 10.92 14.46 29.62
C ILE A 8 9.40 14.38 29.45
N THR A 9 8.61 14.65 30.49
CA THR A 9 7.14 14.69 30.38
C THR A 9 6.68 15.89 29.56
N PHE A 10 7.31 17.06 29.69
CA PHE A 10 7.03 18.25 28.89
C PHE A 10 7.46 18.06 27.42
N PHE A 11 8.57 17.36 27.16
CA PHE A 11 9.04 17.01 25.82
C PHE A 11 8.13 15.92 25.20
N LEU A 12 7.70 14.92 25.97
CA LEU A 12 6.69 13.95 25.54
C LEU A 12 5.31 14.60 25.30
N LEU A 13 4.92 15.59 26.09
CA LEU A 13 3.70 16.38 25.88
C LEU A 13 3.80 17.32 24.67
N LEU A 14 5.00 17.87 24.38
CA LEU A 14 5.28 18.65 23.17
C LEU A 14 5.35 17.77 21.91
N CYS A 15 5.82 16.52 22.03
CA CYS A 15 5.83 15.54 20.95
C CYS A 15 4.44 14.98 20.61
N ILE A 16 3.40 15.26 21.41
CA ILE A 16 2.01 14.88 21.13
C ILE A 16 1.26 16.00 20.38
N ILE A 17 1.89 17.15 20.12
CA ILE A 17 1.38 18.07 19.11
C ILE A 17 1.84 17.55 17.74
N SER A 18 1.29 16.42 17.32
CA SER A 18 1.15 16.19 15.88
C SER A 18 0.44 17.45 15.36
N LYS A 19 1.10 18.21 14.49
CA LYS A 19 0.39 19.19 13.68
C LYS A 19 -0.59 18.37 12.85
N ILE A 20 -1.78 18.16 13.37
CA ILE A 20 -2.84 17.50 12.63
C ILE A 20 -3.28 18.53 11.61
N TYR A 21 -2.88 18.30 10.36
CA TYR A 21 -3.32 19.12 9.25
C TYR A 21 -4.81 18.81 9.04
N PRO A 22 -5.70 19.82 9.16
CA PRO A 22 -7.12 19.61 8.91
C PRO A 22 -7.32 19.30 7.43
N GLN A 23 -7.79 18.10 7.14
CA GLN A 23 -7.94 17.60 5.77
C GLN A 23 -9.22 18.11 5.12
N GLY A 24 -10.29 18.26 5.91
CA GLY A 24 -11.51 18.92 5.47
C GLY A 24 -12.64 17.99 5.07
N LEU A 25 -13.70 18.61 4.57
CA LEU A 25 -14.96 17.96 4.19
C LEU A 25 -15.38 18.47 2.81
N GLN A 26 -15.78 17.54 1.94
CA GLN A 26 -16.26 17.83 0.59
C GLN A 26 -17.80 17.74 0.51
N PHE A 27 -18.36 18.57 -0.36
CA PHE A 27 -19.78 18.72 -0.64
C PHE A 27 -19.99 18.62 -2.16
N TYR A 28 -20.82 17.66 -2.58
CA TYR A 28 -21.28 17.63 -3.96
C TYR A 28 -22.30 18.71 -4.25
N GLY A 29 -22.27 19.20 -5.50
CA GLY A 29 -23.20 20.17 -6.02
C GLY A 29 -24.29 19.54 -6.88
N ASN A 30 -24.70 20.30 -7.90
CA ASN A 30 -25.79 19.95 -8.80
C ASN A 30 -25.47 18.79 -9.76
N GLU A 31 -24.20 18.41 -9.87
CA GLU A 31 -23.74 17.23 -10.62
C GLU A 31 -24.17 15.89 -10.01
N LYS A 32 -24.67 15.89 -8.76
CA LYS A 32 -25.19 14.69 -8.07
C LYS A 32 -26.66 14.82 -7.71
N ARG A 33 -27.32 13.68 -7.47
CA ARG A 33 -28.71 13.67 -6.98
C ARG A 33 -28.77 14.24 -5.57
N ILE A 34 -29.91 14.81 -5.19
CA ILE A 34 -30.13 15.42 -3.87
C ILE A 34 -29.80 14.44 -2.73
N SER A 35 -30.14 13.15 -2.90
CA SER A 35 -29.86 12.11 -1.91
C SER A 35 -28.37 11.81 -1.68
N GLU A 36 -27.50 12.24 -2.61
CA GLU A 36 -26.04 12.05 -2.55
C GLU A 36 -25.31 13.30 -2.07
N ARG A 37 -26.01 14.44 -1.93
CA ARG A 37 -25.41 15.70 -1.48
C ARG A 37 -25.27 15.71 0.03
N SER A 38 -24.24 16.39 0.51
CA SER A 38 -23.93 16.49 1.94
C SER A 38 -24.58 17.71 2.56
N SER A 39 -24.99 17.59 3.82
CA SER A 39 -25.38 18.72 4.66
C SER A 39 -24.52 18.71 5.91
N PHE A 40 -23.97 19.85 6.31
CA PHE A 40 -23.20 19.95 7.54
C PHE A 40 -23.82 20.99 8.46
N CYS A 41 -24.45 20.53 9.54
CA CYS A 41 -24.90 21.34 10.65
C CYS A 41 -23.77 21.49 11.66
N VAL A 42 -23.22 22.70 11.77
CA VAL A 42 -22.01 22.97 12.56
C VAL A 42 -22.23 22.76 14.06
N TYR A 43 -23.41 23.17 14.56
CA TYR A 43 -23.81 23.00 15.94
C TYR A 43 -25.17 22.29 15.97
N THR A 44 -25.22 21.11 16.57
CA THR A 44 -26.46 20.44 16.94
C THR A 44 -27.21 21.24 18.02
N ASP A 45 -28.49 20.94 18.21
CA ASP A 45 -29.38 21.73 19.09
C ASP A 45 -28.84 21.91 20.52
N GLU A 46 -28.08 20.92 21.02
CA GLU A 46 -27.47 20.95 22.36
C GLU A 46 -26.29 21.93 22.50
N TYR A 47 -25.68 22.32 21.37
CA TYR A 47 -24.46 23.14 21.31
C TYR A 47 -24.68 24.46 20.57
N ILE A 48 -25.93 24.84 20.29
CA ILE A 48 -26.24 26.13 19.67
C ILE A 48 -25.60 27.26 20.49
N PRO A 49 -24.80 28.14 19.86
CA PRO A 49 -24.18 29.23 20.56
C PRO A 49 -25.22 30.22 21.11
N THR A 50 -24.96 30.77 22.30
CA THR A 50 -25.82 31.81 22.87
C THR A 50 -25.82 33.07 22.00
N ALA A 51 -26.89 33.86 22.14
CA ALA A 51 -27.04 35.15 21.48
C ALA A 51 -25.78 36.02 21.59
N THR A 52 -25.40 36.64 20.48
CA THR A 52 -24.10 37.28 20.34
C THR A 52 -24.16 38.71 19.81
N GLY A 53 -23.20 39.53 20.23
CA GLY A 53 -22.98 40.86 19.68
C GLY A 53 -21.97 40.84 18.53
N LYS A 54 -21.10 39.82 18.47
CA LYS A 54 -20.09 39.62 17.42
C LYS A 54 -19.93 38.15 17.06
N PHE A 55 -20.04 37.84 15.78
CA PHE A 55 -19.89 36.50 15.24
C PHE A 55 -18.86 36.48 14.11
N SER A 56 -18.06 35.42 14.01
CA SER A 56 -17.12 35.27 12.90
C SER A 56 -17.05 33.83 12.39
N ILE A 57 -16.90 33.68 11.08
CA ILE A 57 -16.63 32.40 10.40
C ILE A 57 -15.36 32.59 9.59
N THR A 58 -14.40 31.68 9.70
CA THR A 58 -13.22 31.63 8.83
C THR A 58 -12.98 30.20 8.39
N PHE A 59 -12.77 29.98 7.09
CA PHE A 59 -12.46 28.67 6.53
C PHE A 59 -11.70 28.84 5.21
N GLU A 60 -11.13 27.76 4.69
CA GLU A 60 -10.60 27.71 3.33
C GLU A 60 -11.58 26.95 2.44
N TYR A 61 -11.77 27.44 1.21
CA TYR A 61 -12.67 26.91 0.20
C TYR A 61 -11.87 26.41 -1.00
N ALA A 62 -12.21 25.24 -1.54
CA ALA A 62 -11.71 24.78 -2.83
C ALA A 62 -12.88 24.32 -3.69
N ALA A 63 -12.99 24.84 -4.92
CA ALA A 63 -14.01 24.39 -5.86
C ALA A 63 -13.69 22.95 -6.33
N GLN A 64 -14.70 22.09 -6.35
CA GLN A 64 -14.57 20.70 -6.84
C GLN A 64 -15.13 20.56 -8.26
N ASN A 65 -16.27 21.22 -8.52
CA ASN A 65 -16.79 21.44 -9.85
C ASN A 65 -17.17 22.92 -9.98
N ILE A 66 -16.33 23.68 -10.68
CA ILE A 66 -16.53 25.12 -10.89
C ILE A 66 -17.81 25.44 -11.65
N GLU A 67 -18.37 24.50 -12.43
CA GLU A 67 -19.60 24.70 -13.20
C GLU A 67 -20.87 24.38 -12.39
N SER A 68 -20.74 23.98 -11.12
CA SER A 68 -21.88 23.70 -10.25
C SER A 68 -22.23 24.90 -9.35
N PRO A 69 -23.23 25.72 -9.70
CA PRO A 69 -23.66 26.84 -8.87
C PRO A 69 -24.48 26.37 -7.66
N GLY A 70 -24.56 27.20 -6.62
CA GLY A 70 -25.45 26.98 -5.48
C GLY A 70 -24.92 27.53 -4.16
N TYR A 71 -25.58 27.19 -3.07
CA TYR A 71 -25.21 27.65 -1.73
C TYR A 71 -23.91 26.97 -1.27
N ILE A 72 -23.00 27.77 -0.68
CA ILE A 72 -21.84 27.30 0.08
C ILE A 72 -22.25 27.14 1.54
N PHE A 73 -22.76 28.22 2.14
CA PHE A 73 -23.28 28.19 3.50
C PHE A 73 -24.59 28.96 3.64
N TYR A 74 -25.35 28.59 4.65
CA TYR A 74 -26.54 29.25 5.13
C TYR A 74 -26.40 29.54 6.64
N LEU A 75 -26.57 30.79 7.02
CA LEU A 75 -26.47 31.27 8.39
C LEU A 75 -27.81 31.89 8.78
N LYS A 76 -28.47 31.36 9.80
CA LYS A 76 -29.76 31.88 10.29
C LYS A 76 -29.74 32.12 11.78
N ASN A 77 -30.68 32.92 12.26
CA ASN A 77 -31.01 32.93 13.68
C ASN A 77 -31.78 31.65 14.06
N THR A 78 -31.73 31.28 15.34
CA THR A 78 -32.44 30.12 15.91
C THR A 78 -33.95 30.09 15.65
N ASP A 79 -34.60 31.24 15.56
CA ASP A 79 -36.04 31.36 15.27
C ASP A 79 -36.37 31.24 13.77
N GLY A 80 -35.35 31.15 12.91
CA GLY A 80 -35.48 31.02 11.46
C GLY A 80 -35.69 32.35 10.73
N GLU A 81 -35.82 33.46 11.44
CA GLU A 81 -35.82 34.79 10.84
C GLU A 81 -34.37 35.30 10.70
N GLU A 82 -34.15 36.34 9.89
CA GLU A 82 -32.82 36.96 9.70
C GLU A 82 -31.74 35.96 9.23
N ALA A 83 -31.84 35.52 7.98
CA ALA A 83 -30.89 34.60 7.37
C ALA A 83 -29.98 35.28 6.34
N PHE A 84 -28.77 34.75 6.22
CA PHE A 84 -27.72 35.16 5.31
C PHE A 84 -27.17 33.94 4.59
N ASN A 85 -26.71 34.13 3.35
CA ASN A 85 -26.09 33.06 2.59
C ASN A 85 -24.84 33.56 1.86
N LEU A 86 -23.97 32.60 1.54
CA LEU A 86 -22.92 32.75 0.55
C LEU A 86 -23.20 31.76 -0.58
N THR A 87 -23.42 32.29 -1.77
CA THR A 87 -23.76 31.51 -2.97
C THR A 87 -22.64 31.64 -4.00
N TYR A 88 -22.33 30.55 -4.69
CA TYR A 88 -21.37 30.52 -5.79
C TYR A 88 -22.10 30.31 -7.12
N VAL A 89 -21.69 31.05 -8.15
CA VAL A 89 -22.18 30.93 -9.52
C VAL A 89 -21.00 31.04 -10.47
N TYR A 90 -21.03 30.32 -11.59
CA TYR A 90 -20.03 30.42 -12.63
C TYR A 90 -20.65 30.89 -13.94
N GLU A 91 -20.23 32.06 -14.40
CA GLU A 91 -20.73 32.68 -15.63
C GLU A 91 -19.58 33.41 -16.33
N ASN A 92 -19.57 33.43 -17.66
CA ASN A 92 -18.59 34.17 -18.47
C ASN A 92 -17.11 33.85 -18.13
N SER A 93 -16.82 32.59 -17.79
CA SER A 93 -15.48 32.13 -17.38
C SER A 93 -14.95 32.77 -16.08
N GLU A 94 -15.87 33.25 -15.24
CA GLU A 94 -15.58 33.79 -13.92
C GLU A 94 -16.48 33.13 -12.85
N GLY A 95 -15.88 32.86 -11.69
CA GLY A 95 -16.61 32.48 -10.49
C GLY A 95 -17.04 33.71 -9.72
N HIS A 96 -18.33 33.77 -9.40
CA HIS A 96 -18.97 34.84 -8.64
C HIS A 96 -19.39 34.30 -7.27
N PHE A 97 -18.86 34.90 -6.20
CA PHE A 97 -19.24 34.60 -4.82
C PHE A 97 -20.09 35.73 -4.27
N MET A 98 -21.33 35.42 -3.91
CA MET A 98 -22.36 36.40 -3.59
C MET A 98 -22.79 36.24 -2.14
N PHE A 99 -22.51 37.25 -1.32
CA PHE A 99 -23.01 37.31 0.05
C PHE A 99 -24.29 38.14 0.11
N ALA A 100 -25.35 37.55 0.65
CA ALA A 100 -26.71 38.10 0.60
C ALA A 100 -27.45 37.95 1.92
N GLN A 101 -28.42 38.84 2.16
CA GLN A 101 -29.54 38.55 3.05
C GLN A 101 -30.52 37.66 2.31
N ASP A 102 -30.77 36.48 2.86
CA ASP A 102 -31.54 35.43 2.21
C ASP A 102 -32.95 35.91 1.86
N GLY A 103 -33.38 35.66 0.61
CA GLY A 103 -34.68 36.08 0.10
C GLY A 103 -34.91 37.60 -0.05
N LYS A 104 -33.89 38.46 0.21
CA LYS A 104 -34.04 39.93 0.14
C LYS A 104 -33.10 40.61 -0.84
N GLN A 105 -31.80 40.67 -0.56
CA GLN A 105 -30.83 41.43 -1.37
C GLN A 105 -29.41 40.88 -1.26
N ILE A 106 -28.61 41.11 -2.31
CA ILE A 106 -27.17 40.81 -2.34
C ILE A 106 -26.40 42.03 -1.83
N TYR A 107 -25.51 41.82 -0.87
CA TYR A 107 -24.66 42.88 -0.32
C TYR A 107 -23.32 43.01 -1.02
N TYR A 108 -22.72 41.88 -1.41
CA TYR A 108 -21.40 41.86 -1.99
C TYR A 108 -21.22 40.71 -2.98
N THR A 109 -20.52 40.98 -4.07
CA THR A 109 -20.11 39.98 -5.07
C THR A 109 -18.60 40.08 -5.28
N ALA A 110 -17.87 39.00 -5.00
CA ALA A 110 -16.47 38.85 -5.38
C ALA A 110 -16.37 38.07 -6.69
N GLN A 111 -15.45 38.47 -7.57
CA GLN A 111 -15.23 37.86 -8.88
C GLN A 111 -13.82 37.30 -8.96
N HIS A 112 -13.69 36.05 -9.41
CA HIS A 112 -12.42 35.37 -9.55
C HIS A 112 -12.35 34.68 -10.92
N SER A 113 -11.22 34.82 -11.60
CA SER A 113 -10.98 34.12 -12.86
C SER A 113 -10.85 32.61 -12.66
N ASP A 114 -11.20 31.84 -13.67
CA ASP A 114 -11.13 30.38 -13.72
C ASP A 114 -9.81 29.78 -13.18
N SER A 115 -8.68 30.38 -13.56
CA SER A 115 -7.32 29.98 -13.14
C SER A 115 -7.05 30.11 -11.64
N LYS A 116 -7.87 30.87 -10.91
CA LYS A 116 -7.79 31.00 -9.44
C LYS A 116 -8.70 30.01 -8.72
N LEU A 117 -9.59 29.30 -9.43
CA LEU A 117 -10.60 28.42 -8.85
C LEU A 117 -10.23 26.94 -8.93
N HIS A 118 -9.50 26.53 -9.96
CA HIS A 118 -9.03 25.15 -10.10
C HIS A 118 -7.94 24.79 -9.10
N GLY A 119 -8.20 23.77 -8.26
CA GLY A 119 -7.18 23.09 -7.45
C GLY A 119 -6.58 23.89 -6.29
N LYS A 120 -7.07 25.12 -6.03
CA LYS A 120 -6.48 26.02 -5.02
C LYS A 120 -7.43 26.30 -3.87
N TRP A 121 -6.87 26.25 -2.67
CA TRP A 121 -7.55 26.66 -1.45
C TRP A 121 -7.57 28.18 -1.34
N MET A 122 -8.75 28.74 -1.20
CA MET A 122 -9.01 30.17 -1.06
C MET A 122 -9.54 30.48 0.34
N PRO A 123 -8.92 31.42 1.10
CA PRO A 123 -9.43 31.80 2.40
C PRO A 123 -10.73 32.60 2.26
N ILE A 124 -11.72 32.26 3.08
CA ILE A 124 -12.99 32.99 3.22
C ILE A 124 -13.21 33.34 4.68
N SER A 125 -13.55 34.61 4.95
CA SER A 125 -13.91 35.09 6.29
C SER A 125 -15.15 35.96 6.25
N LEU A 126 -16.03 35.78 7.22
CA LEU A 126 -17.17 36.66 7.50
C LEU A 126 -17.10 37.06 8.97
N GLU A 127 -17.04 38.35 9.26
CA GLU A 127 -17.17 38.92 10.60
C GLU A 127 -18.43 39.78 10.66
N MET A 128 -19.32 39.50 11.59
CA MET A 128 -20.58 40.23 11.79
C MET A 128 -20.56 40.92 13.14
N ASP A 129 -20.69 42.25 13.15
CA ASP A 129 -21.00 43.05 14.33
C ASP A 129 -22.51 43.26 14.38
N ILE A 130 -23.19 42.32 15.02
CA ILE A 130 -24.63 42.28 15.20
C ILE A 130 -25.10 43.54 15.94
N THR A 131 -24.32 44.02 16.91
CA THR A 131 -24.67 45.18 17.75
C THR A 131 -24.73 46.47 16.93
N ASN A 132 -23.82 46.60 15.96
CA ASN A 132 -23.71 47.77 15.10
C ASN A 132 -24.34 47.57 13.71
N ASN A 133 -25.01 46.43 13.48
CA ASN A 133 -25.62 46.07 12.20
C ASN A 133 -24.63 46.20 11.01
N ARG A 134 -23.43 45.63 11.18
CA ARG A 134 -22.33 45.67 10.20
C ARG A 134 -21.78 44.28 9.93
N ALA A 135 -21.24 44.07 8.74
CA ALA A 135 -20.43 42.89 8.44
C ALA A 135 -19.18 43.24 7.64
N GLU A 136 -18.16 42.40 7.75
CA GLU A 136 -16.95 42.44 6.96
C GLU A 136 -16.75 41.06 6.34
N ILE A 137 -16.66 41.00 5.02
CA ILE A 137 -16.45 39.75 4.29
C ILE A 137 -15.15 39.83 3.48
N SER A 138 -14.39 38.73 3.50
CA SER A 138 -13.18 38.54 2.69
C SER A 138 -13.30 37.22 1.94
N ILE A 139 -13.00 37.24 0.65
CA ILE A 139 -13.01 36.09 -0.26
C ILE A 139 -11.71 36.16 -1.07
N GLY A 140 -10.73 35.34 -0.69
CA GLY A 140 -9.36 35.46 -1.18
C GLY A 140 -8.78 36.86 -0.90
N GLU A 141 -8.35 37.54 -1.95
CA GLU A 141 -7.81 38.91 -1.89
C GLU A 141 -8.90 40.00 -1.89
N SER A 142 -10.15 39.62 -2.18
CA SER A 142 -11.29 40.55 -2.28
C SER A 142 -11.93 40.74 -0.91
N LYS A 143 -12.21 41.99 -0.55
CA LYS A 143 -12.74 42.35 0.78
C LYS A 143 -13.74 43.49 0.70
N ALA A 144 -14.78 43.42 1.53
CA ALA A 144 -15.77 44.49 1.67
C ALA A 144 -16.25 44.64 3.11
N THR A 145 -16.56 45.89 3.48
CA THR A 145 -17.29 46.23 4.71
C THR A 145 -18.69 46.67 4.32
N ILE A 146 -19.69 46.04 4.92
CA ILE A 146 -21.11 46.25 4.66
C ILE A 146 -21.72 46.94 5.87
N GLU A 147 -22.34 48.09 5.59
CA GLU A 147 -23.13 48.84 6.54
C GLU A 147 -24.60 48.44 6.39
N ASP A 148 -25.33 48.30 7.49
CA ASP A 148 -26.74 47.92 7.52
C ASP A 148 -27.03 46.56 6.85
N ILE A 149 -26.67 45.49 7.55
CA ILE A 149 -26.92 44.10 7.13
C ILE A 149 -28.37 43.66 7.36
N GLY A 150 -29.30 44.60 7.53
CA GLY A 150 -30.75 44.31 7.57
C GLY A 150 -31.18 43.49 8.79
N LEU A 151 -30.46 43.62 9.90
CA LEU A 151 -30.83 43.07 11.22
C LEU A 151 -31.68 44.06 12.00
N ASP A 152 -32.66 43.56 12.75
CA ASP A 152 -33.49 44.41 13.60
C ASP A 152 -32.70 44.88 14.83
N ASN A 153 -32.58 46.21 14.99
CA ASN A 153 -31.85 46.81 16.11
C ASN A 153 -32.39 46.33 17.47
N GLY A 154 -31.56 45.56 18.19
CA GLY A 154 -31.84 45.09 19.55
C GLY A 154 -32.42 43.67 19.64
N ARG A 155 -32.63 42.98 18.53
CA ARG A 155 -32.99 41.55 18.54
C ARG A 155 -31.76 40.70 18.86
N ALA A 156 -31.97 39.64 19.66
CA ALA A 156 -30.93 38.68 19.98
C ALA A 156 -30.67 37.76 18.78
N PHE A 157 -29.42 37.71 18.31
CA PHE A 157 -29.02 36.84 17.20
C PHE A 157 -28.23 35.63 17.73
N SER A 158 -28.80 34.43 17.63
CA SER A 158 -28.16 33.16 17.99
C SER A 158 -27.82 32.39 16.71
N PRO A 159 -26.56 32.41 16.26
CA PRO A 159 -26.17 31.95 14.93
C PRO A 159 -26.24 30.42 14.80
N GLN A 160 -26.96 29.95 13.79
CA GLN A 160 -26.91 28.56 13.32
C GLN A 160 -26.34 28.51 11.91
N LEU A 161 -25.20 27.83 11.77
CA LEU A 161 -24.45 27.74 10.51
C LEU A 161 -24.60 26.35 9.89
N PHE A 162 -24.90 26.34 8.59
CA PHE A 162 -24.98 25.14 7.77
C PHE A 162 -24.09 25.29 6.54
N PHE A 163 -23.39 24.24 6.15
CA PHE A 163 -22.73 24.14 4.85
C PHE A 163 -23.44 23.10 3.98
N GLY A 164 -23.47 23.34 2.67
CA GLY A 164 -24.18 22.48 1.72
C GLY A 164 -25.70 22.57 1.92
N MET A 165 -26.38 21.42 1.87
CA MET A 165 -27.85 21.42 1.95
C MET A 165 -28.34 21.85 3.33
N CYS A 166 -29.51 22.48 3.39
CA CYS A 166 -30.17 22.80 4.66
C CYS A 166 -31.69 22.96 4.47
N ASN A 167 -32.50 22.06 5.04
CA ASN A 167 -33.96 22.07 4.96
C ASN A 167 -34.49 22.21 3.51
N HIS A 168 -34.87 23.41 3.10
CA HIS A 168 -35.41 23.74 1.78
C HIS A 168 -34.33 24.15 0.77
N ILE A 169 -33.10 24.35 1.21
CA ILE A 169 -31.94 24.67 0.36
C ILE A 169 -31.37 23.36 -0.16
N LEU A 170 -31.68 23.07 -1.42
CA LEU A 170 -31.25 21.85 -2.12
C LEU A 170 -30.16 22.15 -3.17
N GLU A 171 -30.10 23.37 -3.69
CA GLU A 171 -29.10 23.81 -4.66
C GLU A 171 -27.80 24.19 -3.95
N THR A 172 -26.80 23.33 -4.07
CA THR A 172 -25.50 23.49 -3.41
C THR A 172 -24.41 23.63 -4.46
N ALA A 173 -23.41 24.46 -4.14
CA ALA A 173 -22.19 24.47 -4.93
C ALA A 173 -21.42 23.15 -4.74
N SER A 174 -20.49 22.84 -5.65
CA SER A 174 -19.57 21.70 -5.49
C SER A 174 -18.23 22.18 -4.96
N PHE A 175 -17.96 21.90 -3.69
CA PHE A 175 -16.82 22.49 -2.98
C PHE A 175 -16.29 21.65 -1.82
N SER A 176 -15.14 22.04 -1.32
CA SER A 176 -14.50 21.49 -0.13
C SER A 176 -14.19 22.61 0.84
N ILE A 177 -14.27 22.32 2.14
CA ILE A 177 -13.83 23.23 3.20
C ILE A 177 -12.79 22.58 4.10
N ARG A 178 -11.85 23.38 4.59
CA ARG A 178 -10.94 23.00 5.68
C ARG A 178 -10.64 24.21 6.57
N ASN A 179 -9.89 24.00 7.66
CA ASN A 179 -9.49 25.06 8.59
C ASN A 179 -10.66 25.86 9.19
N LEU A 180 -11.83 25.23 9.36
CA LEU A 180 -13.03 25.93 9.85
C LEU A 180 -12.85 26.39 11.31
N THR A 181 -13.03 27.68 11.52
CA THR A 181 -12.99 28.34 12.82
C THR A 181 -14.17 29.27 12.96
N ILE A 182 -14.81 29.24 14.12
CA ILE A 182 -16.00 30.03 14.44
C ILE A 182 -15.75 30.81 15.71
N GLY A 183 -16.00 32.12 15.65
CA GLY A 183 -15.90 33.03 16.77
C GLY A 183 -17.28 33.48 17.25
N ASN A 184 -17.50 33.52 18.56
CA ASN A 184 -18.67 34.11 19.19
C ASN A 184 -18.25 34.95 20.40
N ASN A 185 -18.43 36.28 20.33
CA ASN A 185 -18.08 37.22 21.40
C ASN A 185 -16.64 37.03 21.96
N GLY A 186 -15.71 36.60 21.11
CA GLY A 186 -14.31 36.34 21.46
C GLY A 186 -13.99 34.90 21.87
N GLU A 187 -14.99 34.04 22.11
CA GLU A 187 -14.77 32.59 22.21
C GLU A 187 -14.56 32.00 20.82
N VAL A 188 -13.53 31.15 20.67
CA VAL A 188 -13.17 30.56 19.37
C VAL A 188 -13.29 29.05 19.44
N CYS A 189 -14.11 28.49 18.56
CA CYS A 189 -14.23 27.06 18.32
C CYS A 189 -13.57 26.69 17.00
N ARG A 190 -12.76 25.65 16.97
CA ARG A 190 -12.08 25.15 15.76
C ARG A 190 -12.57 23.75 15.43
N PHE A 191 -12.79 23.50 14.16
CA PHE A 191 -13.28 22.24 13.61
C PHE A 191 -12.20 21.65 12.71
N PRO A 192 -11.48 20.61 13.17
CA PRO A 192 -10.43 20.00 12.36
C PRO A 192 -10.95 19.31 11.10
N LEU A 193 -12.17 18.76 11.12
CA LEU A 193 -12.77 18.00 10.01
C LEU A 193 -11.84 16.86 9.56
N ASN A 194 -11.48 16.00 10.52
CA ASN A 194 -10.49 14.92 10.37
C ASN A 194 -11.09 13.54 10.65
N GLU A 195 -12.40 13.47 10.77
CA GLU A 195 -13.15 12.22 10.76
C GLU A 195 -12.90 11.50 9.44
N SER A 196 -12.82 10.17 9.49
CA SER A 196 -12.65 9.33 8.30
C SER A 196 -13.93 8.61 7.89
N LYS A 197 -14.92 8.55 8.80
CA LYS A 197 -16.22 7.90 8.62
C LYS A 197 -17.23 8.44 9.61
N GLY A 198 -18.50 8.05 9.43
CA GLY A 198 -19.59 8.45 10.31
C GLY A 198 -20.02 9.89 10.08
N GLU A 199 -21.07 10.29 10.79
CA GLU A 199 -21.81 11.55 10.58
C GLU A 199 -21.58 12.58 11.70
N ASP A 200 -20.81 12.23 12.72
CA ASP A 200 -20.52 13.12 13.86
C ASP A 200 -19.34 14.02 13.55
N VAL A 201 -19.40 15.28 13.98
CA VAL A 201 -18.31 16.26 13.79
C VAL A 201 -17.76 16.73 15.13
N HIS A 202 -16.46 16.57 15.32
CA HIS A 202 -15.74 16.92 16.54
C HIS A 202 -15.12 18.30 16.46
N ASP A 203 -15.16 19.02 17.57
CA ASP A 203 -14.33 20.22 17.75
C ASP A 203 -12.87 19.84 18.05
N SER A 204 -11.99 20.84 18.06
CA SER A 204 -10.57 20.69 18.43
C SER A 204 -10.32 20.17 19.86
N LYS A 205 -11.37 20.06 20.70
CA LYS A 205 -11.30 19.47 22.05
C LYS A 205 -11.78 18.01 22.06
N GLY A 206 -12.15 17.46 20.91
CA GLY A 206 -12.66 16.09 20.75
C GLY A 206 -14.12 15.93 21.19
N ARG A 207 -14.90 17.00 21.29
CA ARG A 207 -16.34 16.93 21.62
C ARG A 207 -17.14 16.86 20.34
N ILE A 208 -18.10 15.94 20.27
CA ILE A 208 -19.09 15.90 19.19
C ILE A 208 -20.01 17.12 19.35
N VAL A 209 -19.97 18.02 18.38
CA VAL A 209 -20.71 19.30 18.42
C VAL A 209 -21.57 19.51 17.18
N GLY A 210 -21.15 18.96 16.03
CA GLY A 210 -21.84 19.10 14.75
C GLY A 210 -22.24 17.75 14.17
N HIS A 211 -23.03 17.79 13.11
CA HIS A 211 -23.52 16.62 12.42
C HIS A 211 -23.51 16.84 10.89
N VAL A 212 -23.09 15.83 10.14
CA VAL A 212 -23.01 15.85 8.68
C VAL A 212 -23.72 14.65 8.07
N THR A 213 -24.59 14.88 7.09
CA THR A 213 -25.23 13.80 6.33
C THR A 213 -24.46 13.53 5.04
N ASN A 214 -24.35 12.25 4.62
CA ASN A 214 -23.60 11.85 3.43
C ASN A 214 -22.17 12.44 3.35
N PRO A 215 -21.33 12.32 4.39
CA PRO A 215 -20.05 13.01 4.43
C PRO A 215 -19.04 12.45 3.43
N ILE A 216 -18.24 13.36 2.88
CA ILE A 216 -17.06 13.03 2.06
C ILE A 216 -15.83 13.57 2.79
N TRP A 217 -15.29 12.74 3.67
CA TRP A 217 -14.15 13.09 4.50
C TRP A 217 -12.84 13.09 3.71
N LEU A 218 -12.21 14.26 3.56
CA LEU A 218 -11.02 14.42 2.72
C LEU A 218 -9.76 13.76 3.30
N ILE A 219 -9.75 13.41 4.59
CA ILE A 219 -8.67 12.61 5.18
C ILE A 219 -8.49 11.27 4.48
N ASN A 220 -9.57 10.71 3.91
CA ASN A 220 -9.50 9.46 3.16
C ASN A 220 -8.72 9.64 1.86
N HIS A 221 -8.84 10.78 1.17
CA HIS A 221 -8.05 11.08 -0.04
C HIS A 221 -6.56 11.35 0.28
N SER A 222 -6.26 11.69 1.54
CA SER A 222 -4.89 11.86 2.04
C SER A 222 -4.28 10.55 2.57
N TYR A 223 -5.06 9.46 2.63
CA TYR A 223 -4.60 8.15 3.07
C TYR A 223 -4.67 7.10 1.97
N TYR A 224 -5.81 6.92 1.31
CA TYR A 224 -6.00 5.90 0.29
C TYR A 224 -5.55 6.38 -1.08
N TRP A 225 -4.61 5.66 -1.69
CA TRP A 225 -4.19 5.90 -3.07
C TRP A 225 -5.37 5.65 -4.04
N THR A 226 -5.70 6.66 -4.83
CA THR A 226 -6.81 6.60 -5.79
C THR A 226 -6.30 6.23 -7.17
N PRO A 227 -6.78 5.13 -7.80
CA PRO A 227 -6.43 4.80 -9.18
C PRO A 227 -6.98 5.85 -10.15
N MET A 228 -6.12 6.39 -11.01
CA MET A 228 -6.49 7.40 -12.00
C MET A 228 -6.55 6.84 -13.42
N PHE A 229 -5.51 6.11 -13.82
CA PHE A 229 -5.35 5.71 -15.22
C PHE A 229 -4.57 4.40 -15.36
N GLN A 230 -4.89 3.64 -16.41
CA GLN A 230 -4.16 2.44 -16.79
C GLN A 230 -4.02 2.37 -18.32
N ALA A 231 -2.81 2.07 -18.79
CA ALA A 231 -2.54 1.81 -20.20
C ALA A 231 -1.68 0.57 -20.38
N TYR A 232 -2.01 -0.22 -21.39
CA TYR A 232 -1.23 -1.37 -21.83
C TYR A 232 -0.48 -1.03 -23.12
N SER A 233 0.77 -1.49 -23.20
CA SER A 233 1.62 -1.39 -24.39
C SER A 233 2.17 -2.75 -24.77
N SER A 234 2.02 -3.13 -26.04
CA SER A 234 2.56 -4.38 -26.60
C SER A 234 4.07 -4.35 -26.82
N THR A 235 4.70 -3.18 -26.64
CA THR A 235 6.14 -2.95 -26.70
C THR A 235 6.58 -2.23 -25.42
N PRO A 236 7.89 -2.19 -25.11
CA PRO A 236 8.37 -1.40 -23.99
C PRO A 236 7.86 0.03 -24.06
N SER A 237 7.46 0.58 -22.92
CA SER A 237 7.02 1.96 -22.82
C SER A 237 7.88 2.74 -21.83
N GLY A 238 7.78 4.06 -21.87
CA GLY A 238 8.25 4.96 -20.84
C GLY A 238 7.13 5.93 -20.47
N PHE A 239 7.25 6.58 -19.33
CA PHE A 239 6.24 7.52 -18.85
C PHE A 239 6.88 8.74 -18.22
N VAL A 240 6.17 9.87 -18.26
CA VAL A 240 6.60 11.12 -17.61
C VAL A 240 5.39 12.00 -17.29
N PHE A 241 5.52 12.84 -16.27
CA PHE A 241 4.53 13.85 -15.90
C PHE A 241 4.98 15.22 -16.40
N ALA A 242 4.07 15.94 -17.08
CA ALA A 242 4.23 17.31 -17.55
C ALA A 242 3.38 18.24 -16.68
N PRO A 243 3.94 18.82 -15.60
CA PRO A 243 3.17 19.57 -14.61
C PRO A 243 2.54 20.84 -15.20
N GLU A 244 3.21 21.55 -16.09
CA GLU A 244 2.70 22.78 -16.70
C GLU A 244 1.49 22.56 -17.63
N LYS A 245 1.32 21.33 -18.12
CA LYS A 245 0.16 20.91 -18.92
C LYS A 245 -0.85 20.08 -18.14
N GLN A 246 -0.47 19.64 -16.94
CA GLN A 246 -1.28 18.73 -16.11
C GLN A 246 -1.60 17.44 -16.88
N GLU A 247 -0.58 16.89 -17.55
CA GLU A 247 -0.68 15.73 -18.43
C GLU A 247 0.37 14.68 -18.09
N PHE A 248 0.00 13.41 -18.25
CA PHE A 248 0.95 12.30 -18.33
C PHE A 248 1.17 11.90 -19.78
N TYR A 249 2.44 11.73 -20.15
CA TYR A 249 2.82 11.15 -21.43
C TYR A 249 3.32 9.72 -21.22
N ILE A 250 2.78 8.77 -21.97
CA ILE A 250 3.22 7.37 -22.00
C ILE A 250 3.60 7.05 -23.44
N TYR A 251 4.88 6.83 -23.70
CA TYR A 251 5.42 6.67 -25.05
C TYR A 251 6.00 5.26 -25.22
N ASN A 252 5.88 4.71 -26.42
CA ASN A 252 6.41 3.38 -26.76
C ASN A 252 7.11 3.42 -28.13
N GLN A 253 7.26 2.25 -28.76
CA GLN A 253 7.96 2.11 -30.04
C GLN A 253 7.35 2.93 -31.19
N ASP A 254 6.03 3.13 -31.25
CA ASP A 254 5.37 3.71 -32.43
C ASP A 254 4.39 4.85 -32.12
N SER A 255 4.11 5.09 -30.85
CA SER A 255 3.05 6.00 -30.42
C SER A 255 3.32 6.64 -29.06
N ILE A 256 2.60 7.73 -28.81
CA ILE A 256 2.49 8.42 -27.54
C ILE A 256 1.03 8.47 -27.11
N ILE A 257 0.77 8.19 -25.83
CA ILE A 257 -0.51 8.38 -25.16
C ILE A 257 -0.37 9.62 -24.28
N THR A 258 -1.28 10.57 -24.46
CA THR A 258 -1.44 11.72 -23.57
C THR A 258 -2.65 11.48 -22.69
N TYR A 259 -2.50 11.63 -21.37
CA TYR A 259 -3.59 11.55 -20.41
C TYR A 259 -3.69 12.87 -19.64
N ASN A 260 -4.79 13.60 -19.84
CA ASN A 260 -5.06 14.88 -19.18
C ASN A 260 -5.79 14.63 -17.85
N ILE A 261 -5.22 15.12 -16.75
CA ILE A 261 -5.74 14.80 -15.41
C ILE A 261 -7.03 15.55 -15.07
N PHE A 262 -7.24 16.74 -15.62
CA PHE A 262 -8.44 17.54 -15.35
C PHE A 262 -9.67 16.96 -16.06
N GLN A 263 -9.50 16.59 -17.32
CA GLN A 263 -10.58 16.05 -18.13
C GLN A 263 -10.79 14.55 -17.90
N ASN A 264 -9.81 13.87 -17.30
CA ASN A 264 -9.75 12.42 -17.21
C ASN A 264 -9.90 11.76 -18.60
N LEU A 265 -9.31 12.38 -19.62
CA LEU A 265 -9.36 11.93 -21.01
C LEU A 265 -7.96 11.54 -21.47
N SER A 266 -7.89 10.47 -22.26
CA SER A 266 -6.65 10.03 -22.89
C SER A 266 -6.77 9.97 -24.40
N GLU A 267 -5.72 10.40 -25.11
CA GLU A 267 -5.59 10.27 -26.56
C GLU A 267 -4.33 9.48 -26.89
N LYS A 268 -4.43 8.48 -27.77
CA LYS A 268 -3.29 7.77 -28.34
C LYS A 268 -3.03 8.27 -29.76
N SER A 269 -1.78 8.66 -30.03
CA SER A 269 -1.35 9.16 -31.32
C SER A 269 -0.08 8.44 -31.80
N PRO A 270 0.00 8.00 -33.07
CA PRO A 270 1.24 7.48 -33.64
C PRO A 270 2.26 8.61 -33.82
N TYR A 271 3.55 8.26 -33.86
CA TYR A 271 4.57 9.23 -34.24
C TYR A 271 4.42 9.65 -35.71
N ALA A 272 4.88 10.86 -36.00
CA ALA A 272 4.96 11.37 -37.35
C ALA A 272 5.88 10.47 -38.20
N PRO A 273 5.51 10.15 -39.46
CA PRO A 273 6.18 9.13 -40.28
C PRO A 273 7.70 9.27 -40.42
N GLN A 274 8.21 10.50 -40.40
CA GLN A 274 9.64 10.81 -40.51
C GLN A 274 10.49 10.29 -39.34
N SER A 275 9.87 10.06 -38.17
CA SER A 275 10.60 9.63 -36.97
C SER A 275 10.89 8.13 -37.02
N GLY A 276 10.05 7.32 -37.67
CA GLY A 276 10.16 5.86 -37.64
C GLY A 276 9.91 5.26 -36.25
N ALA A 277 10.37 4.03 -36.04
CA ALA A 277 10.16 3.29 -34.80
C ALA A 277 11.18 3.69 -33.72
N PHE A 278 10.68 4.13 -32.56
CA PHE A 278 11.46 4.53 -31.42
C PHE A 278 12.12 3.30 -30.74
N PRO A 279 13.46 3.27 -30.59
CA PRO A 279 14.19 2.07 -30.14
C PRO A 279 14.20 1.90 -28.60
N ILE A 280 13.02 1.95 -27.99
CA ILE A 280 12.82 1.86 -26.54
C ILE A 280 13.05 0.44 -25.98
N ARG A 281 13.54 0.36 -24.74
CA ARG A 281 13.74 -0.91 -24.02
C ARG A 281 13.32 -0.85 -22.56
N LEU A 282 13.75 0.16 -21.82
CA LEU A 282 13.41 0.36 -20.41
C LEU A 282 12.52 1.59 -20.21
N GLY A 283 12.54 2.56 -21.13
CA GLY A 283 11.71 3.77 -21.06
C GLY A 283 12.17 4.79 -20.03
N MET A 284 13.49 4.87 -19.80
CA MET A 284 14.06 5.87 -18.90
C MET A 284 14.00 7.26 -19.54
N ASN A 285 13.79 8.28 -18.72
CA ASN A 285 13.63 9.64 -19.23
C ASN A 285 13.90 10.73 -18.20
N PHE A 286 14.00 11.94 -18.73
CA PHE A 286 13.81 13.20 -18.00
C PHE A 286 12.82 14.08 -18.77
N TYR A 287 12.12 14.95 -18.04
CA TYR A 287 11.27 15.98 -18.63
C TYR A 287 11.98 17.32 -18.65
N ASP A 288 11.96 18.02 -19.79
CA ASP A 288 12.39 19.41 -19.89
C ASP A 288 11.16 20.33 -19.84
N GLU A 289 10.78 20.75 -18.62
CA GLU A 289 9.65 21.68 -18.39
C GLU A 289 9.81 23.00 -19.16
N THR A 290 11.04 23.40 -19.50
CA THR A 290 11.27 24.67 -20.22
C THR A 290 10.95 24.58 -21.70
N LYS A 291 11.06 23.38 -22.29
CA LYS A 291 10.80 23.12 -23.72
C LYS A 291 9.55 22.28 -23.98
N GLY A 292 9.01 21.63 -22.94
CA GLY A 292 7.91 20.67 -23.06
C GLY A 292 8.32 19.37 -23.78
N ASN A 293 9.61 19.03 -23.77
CA ASN A 293 10.16 17.85 -24.45
C ASN A 293 10.54 16.76 -23.45
N ILE A 294 10.54 15.50 -23.91
CA ILE A 294 10.98 14.33 -23.14
C ILE A 294 12.36 13.93 -23.63
N HIS A 295 13.35 13.91 -22.74
CA HIS A 295 14.64 13.32 -23.02
C HIS A 295 14.62 11.84 -22.63
N ALA A 296 14.35 10.97 -23.59
CA ALA A 296 14.35 9.53 -23.37
C ALA A 296 15.77 8.97 -23.54
N TYR A 297 16.16 8.02 -22.70
CA TYR A 297 17.49 7.43 -22.75
C TYR A 297 17.50 5.94 -22.38
N GLU A 298 18.54 5.23 -22.81
CA GLU A 298 18.78 3.83 -22.52
C GLU A 298 20.27 3.62 -22.18
N LEU A 299 20.55 3.03 -21.01
CA LEU A 299 21.90 2.65 -20.59
C LEU A 299 22.05 1.13 -20.64
N ASN A 300 22.54 0.61 -21.77
CA ASN A 300 22.57 -0.81 -22.06
C ASN A 300 23.99 -1.31 -22.41
N TRP A 301 24.16 -2.64 -22.39
CA TRP A 301 25.43 -3.29 -22.66
C TRP A 301 25.82 -3.25 -24.14
N ASP A 302 24.85 -3.12 -25.06
CA ASP A 302 25.13 -3.04 -26.51
C ASP A 302 25.48 -1.61 -26.96
N LYS A 303 24.65 -0.63 -26.62
CA LYS A 303 24.75 0.78 -26.99
C LYS A 303 23.96 1.60 -25.98
N THR A 304 24.51 2.75 -25.60
CA THR A 304 23.70 3.82 -25.02
C THR A 304 22.86 4.51 -26.09
N PHE A 305 21.76 5.11 -25.68
CA PHE A 305 20.89 5.87 -26.57
C PHE A 305 20.30 7.06 -25.82
N ILE A 306 20.27 8.22 -26.45
CA ILE A 306 19.58 9.42 -25.96
C ILE A 306 18.82 10.02 -27.13
N ALA A 307 17.55 10.33 -26.91
CA ALA A 307 16.67 10.97 -27.87
C ALA A 307 15.84 12.06 -27.20
N GLU A 308 15.35 12.96 -28.05
CA GLU A 308 14.36 13.95 -27.67
C GLU A 308 13.03 13.59 -28.35
N ILE A 309 11.97 13.47 -27.57
CA ILE A 309 10.60 13.29 -28.03
C ILE A 309 9.89 14.63 -27.81
N ASN A 310 9.24 15.14 -28.86
CA ASN A 310 8.34 16.28 -28.77
C ASN A 310 6.90 15.77 -28.77
N PRO A 311 6.19 15.82 -27.62
CA PRO A 311 4.84 15.29 -27.50
C PRO A 311 3.81 16.00 -28.39
N GLU A 312 3.96 17.31 -28.60
CA GLU A 312 3.01 18.12 -29.40
C GLU A 312 3.04 17.76 -30.88
N ASN A 313 4.26 17.73 -31.45
CA ASN A 313 4.50 17.42 -32.84
C ASN A 313 4.48 15.90 -33.11
N LYS A 314 4.44 15.09 -32.05
CA LYS A 314 4.47 13.62 -32.11
C LYS A 314 5.71 13.14 -32.87
N THR A 315 6.84 13.81 -32.69
CA THR A 315 8.12 13.50 -33.33
C THR A 315 9.15 13.07 -32.31
N TRP A 316 10.15 12.32 -32.76
CA TRP A 316 11.34 12.06 -31.95
C TRP A 316 12.59 12.13 -32.82
N ASN A 317 13.71 12.55 -32.23
CA ASN A 317 15.02 12.61 -32.89
C ASN A 317 16.10 12.03 -31.98
N SER A 318 17.02 11.25 -32.56
CA SER A 318 18.20 10.75 -31.84
C SER A 318 19.20 11.89 -31.59
N ILE A 319 19.63 12.07 -30.34
CA ILE A 319 20.71 12.97 -29.97
C ILE A 319 22.05 12.22 -29.98
N ASN A 320 22.07 11.03 -29.38
CA ASN A 320 23.28 10.24 -29.18
C ASN A 320 22.98 8.74 -29.30
N GLN A 321 23.88 7.98 -29.93
CA GLN A 321 23.75 6.53 -30.01
C GLN A 321 25.11 5.82 -30.01
N GLY A 322 25.36 5.02 -28.99
CA GLY A 322 26.46 4.07 -28.93
C GLY A 322 27.85 4.69 -28.74
N GLU A 323 27.95 5.88 -28.13
CA GLU A 323 29.25 6.49 -27.80
C GLU A 323 29.97 5.76 -26.67
N ILE A 324 29.22 5.19 -25.72
CA ILE A 324 29.75 4.37 -24.63
C ILE A 324 28.94 3.09 -24.52
N ASN A 325 29.57 2.03 -24.02
CA ASN A 325 28.91 0.76 -23.71
C ASN A 325 28.84 0.60 -22.19
N LEU A 326 27.68 0.92 -21.63
CA LEU A 326 27.51 1.03 -20.20
C LEU A 326 26.11 0.59 -19.79
N GLN A 327 26.04 -0.54 -19.10
CA GLN A 327 24.80 -1.09 -18.56
C GLN A 327 24.68 -0.73 -17.08
N MET A 328 23.63 0.03 -16.74
CA MET A 328 23.38 0.49 -15.36
C MET A 328 21.89 0.32 -15.02
N HIS A 329 21.36 -0.90 -14.92
CA HIS A 329 19.97 -1.11 -14.50
C HIS A 329 19.73 -0.58 -13.08
N HIS A 330 18.58 0.08 -12.87
CA HIS A 330 18.21 0.76 -11.61
C HIS A 330 19.28 1.70 -11.05
N HIS A 331 19.98 2.41 -11.93
CA HIS A 331 20.64 3.65 -11.52
C HIS A 331 19.59 4.71 -11.20
N CYS A 332 19.98 5.72 -10.44
CA CYS A 332 19.21 6.95 -10.27
C CYS A 332 19.84 8.04 -11.13
N GLY A 333 19.07 9.07 -11.48
CA GLY A 333 19.57 10.17 -12.28
C GLY A 333 18.87 11.48 -12.00
N LEU A 334 19.55 12.58 -12.35
CA LEU A 334 19.06 13.94 -12.24
C LEU A 334 19.25 14.66 -13.57
N PHE A 335 18.35 15.58 -13.85
CA PHE A 335 18.50 16.53 -14.94
C PHE A 335 18.67 17.94 -14.38
N ASN A 336 19.87 18.51 -14.57
CA ASN A 336 20.10 19.92 -14.35
C ASN A 336 19.71 20.68 -15.63
N THR A 337 18.53 21.31 -15.60
CA THR A 337 17.98 22.07 -16.73
C THR A 337 18.78 23.34 -17.03
N GLN A 338 19.42 23.96 -16.03
CA GLN A 338 20.22 25.18 -16.22
C GLN A 338 21.51 24.90 -16.99
N GLU A 339 22.19 23.82 -16.62
CA GLU A 339 23.43 23.38 -17.27
C GLU A 339 23.17 22.45 -18.48
N GLN A 340 21.91 22.09 -18.73
CA GLN A 340 21.49 21.11 -19.75
C GLN A 340 22.31 19.81 -19.64
N GLN A 341 22.40 19.28 -18.42
CA GLN A 341 23.26 18.14 -18.09
C GLN A 341 22.49 17.06 -17.34
N PHE A 342 22.64 15.81 -17.78
CA PHE A 342 22.21 14.64 -17.02
C PHE A 342 23.32 14.18 -16.09
N LEU A 343 22.96 13.74 -14.90
CA LEU A 343 23.85 13.10 -13.94
C LEU A 343 23.25 11.75 -13.55
N PHE A 344 24.05 10.69 -13.62
CA PHE A 344 23.66 9.33 -13.28
C PHE A 344 24.55 8.77 -12.17
N PHE A 345 23.96 8.00 -11.26
CA PHE A 345 24.66 7.36 -10.17
C PHE A 345 24.12 5.95 -9.88
N GLY A 346 25.02 5.06 -9.48
CA GLY A 346 24.64 3.72 -9.07
C GLY A 346 24.35 2.78 -10.24
N GLY A 347 23.49 1.81 -10.01
CA GLY A 347 23.06 0.87 -11.03
C GLY A 347 23.88 -0.42 -11.09
N TYR A 348 23.36 -1.36 -11.86
CA TYR A 348 23.89 -2.71 -11.97
C TYR A 348 23.99 -3.16 -13.44
N GLY A 349 25.12 -3.77 -13.78
CA GLY A 349 25.34 -4.34 -15.11
C GLY A 349 26.65 -5.08 -15.19
N ASN A 350 26.74 -6.07 -16.09
CA ASN A 350 27.94 -6.90 -16.24
C ASN A 350 28.45 -7.51 -14.91
N ARG A 351 27.53 -7.95 -14.05
CA ARG A 351 27.80 -8.51 -12.70
C ARG A 351 28.49 -7.53 -11.73
N LYS A 352 28.42 -6.23 -12.00
CA LYS A 352 28.99 -5.17 -11.15
C LYS A 352 27.93 -4.20 -10.67
N TYR A 353 28.13 -3.71 -9.45
CA TYR A 353 27.44 -2.53 -8.93
C TYR A 353 28.35 -1.33 -9.16
N TYR A 354 27.76 -0.17 -9.48
CA TYR A 354 28.51 1.05 -9.74
C TYR A 354 28.31 2.07 -8.62
N ASN A 355 29.29 2.95 -8.43
CA ASN A 355 29.20 4.18 -7.62
C ASN A 355 29.89 5.37 -8.32
N THR A 356 30.28 5.20 -9.58
CA THR A 356 30.85 6.28 -10.38
C THR A 356 29.73 7.21 -10.83
N PHE A 357 29.93 8.52 -10.65
CA PHE A 357 29.04 9.53 -11.20
C PHE A 357 29.37 9.79 -12.66
N ILE A 358 28.37 9.64 -13.52
CA ILE A 358 28.53 9.79 -14.96
C ILE A 358 27.59 10.88 -15.42
N SER A 359 28.09 11.81 -16.22
CA SER A 359 27.31 12.93 -16.73
C SER A 359 27.22 12.89 -18.24
N TYR A 360 26.15 13.46 -18.76
CA TYR A 360 25.98 13.70 -20.18
C TYR A 360 25.59 15.15 -20.41
N ASP A 361 26.43 15.88 -21.16
CA ASP A 361 26.21 17.28 -21.54
C ASP A 361 25.43 17.32 -22.85
N LEU A 362 24.19 17.83 -22.83
CA LEU A 362 23.32 17.93 -24.00
C LEU A 362 23.81 18.96 -25.02
N LEU A 363 24.53 19.99 -24.58
CA LEU A 363 25.04 21.06 -25.45
C LEU A 363 26.28 20.59 -26.23
N GLN A 364 27.15 19.82 -25.57
CA GLN A 364 28.37 19.27 -26.15
C GLN A 364 28.17 17.89 -26.78
N ASN A 365 27.04 17.23 -26.50
CA ASN A 365 26.74 15.85 -26.90
C ASN A 365 27.88 14.90 -26.48
N ARG A 366 28.25 14.95 -25.20
CA ARG A 366 29.41 14.21 -24.67
C ARG A 366 29.14 13.61 -23.30
N TRP A 367 29.61 12.38 -23.13
CA TRP A 367 29.73 11.69 -21.83
C TRP A 367 31.00 12.09 -21.08
N ASP A 368 30.87 12.34 -19.78
CA ASP A 368 31.98 12.62 -18.87
C ASP A 368 31.81 11.87 -17.55
N THR A 369 32.90 11.76 -16.77
CA THR A 369 32.86 11.26 -15.40
C THR A 369 33.05 12.41 -14.42
N ILE A 370 32.19 12.49 -13.41
CA ILE A 370 32.31 13.50 -12.35
C ILE A 370 32.94 12.88 -11.12
N ASN A 371 34.06 13.46 -10.68
CA ASN A 371 34.71 13.07 -9.44
C ASN A 371 34.20 13.92 -8.29
N PHE A 372 33.57 13.27 -7.32
CA PHE A 372 33.22 13.86 -6.04
C PHE A 372 34.28 13.51 -4.99
N SER A 373 34.44 14.39 -4.00
CA SER A 373 35.27 14.16 -2.80
C SER A 373 34.40 14.11 -1.55
N GLY A 374 34.96 13.69 -0.41
CA GLY A 374 34.23 13.61 0.87
C GLY A 374 33.90 12.17 1.27
N ASP A 375 32.72 11.97 1.87
CA ASP A 375 32.31 10.66 2.35
C ASP A 375 32.04 9.68 1.20
N PRO A 376 32.57 8.44 1.25
CA PRO A 376 32.38 7.48 0.18
C PRO A 376 30.95 6.93 0.17
N ILE A 377 30.39 6.76 -1.03
CA ILE A 377 29.15 6.01 -1.26
C ILE A 377 29.53 4.65 -1.87
N PRO A 378 29.30 3.53 -1.15
CA PRO A 378 29.53 2.18 -1.68
C PRO A 378 28.74 1.89 -2.98
N PRO A 379 29.28 1.06 -3.88
CA PRO A 379 28.58 0.59 -5.08
C PRO A 379 27.19 0.00 -4.79
N ARG A 380 26.18 0.46 -5.55
CA ARG A 380 24.78 0.12 -5.32
C ARG A 380 23.87 0.37 -6.53
N PHE A 381 22.71 -0.28 -6.53
CA PHE A 381 21.59 -0.02 -7.41
C PHE A 381 20.31 0.10 -6.57
N PHE A 382 19.21 0.56 -7.19
CA PHE A 382 17.97 0.92 -6.49
C PHE A 382 18.13 2.01 -5.43
N ALA A 383 19.06 2.96 -5.64
CA ALA A 383 19.12 4.14 -4.79
C ALA A 383 18.04 5.14 -5.21
N GLY A 384 17.52 5.90 -4.24
CA GLY A 384 16.64 7.04 -4.49
C GLY A 384 17.46 8.33 -4.58
N ILE A 385 17.06 9.27 -5.44
CA ILE A 385 17.70 10.57 -5.59
C ILE A 385 16.68 11.72 -5.63
N ALA A 386 17.08 12.89 -5.13
CA ALA A 386 16.32 14.14 -5.27
C ALA A 386 17.27 15.33 -5.39
N MET A 387 16.89 16.36 -6.13
CA MET A 387 17.65 17.60 -6.27
C MET A 387 16.90 18.77 -5.63
N THR A 388 17.64 19.73 -5.07
CA THR A 388 17.03 20.98 -4.58
C THR A 388 16.50 21.82 -5.74
N PRO A 389 15.45 22.65 -5.53
CA PRO A 389 14.86 23.46 -6.60
C PRO A 389 15.83 24.43 -7.28
N ASP A 390 16.89 24.85 -6.58
CA ASP A 390 17.95 25.71 -7.14
C ASP A 390 19.01 24.96 -7.95
N GLY A 391 18.93 23.62 -8.02
CA GLY A 391 19.86 22.78 -8.77
C GLY A 391 21.26 22.65 -8.14
N LYS A 392 21.46 23.11 -6.91
CA LYS A 392 22.80 23.18 -6.28
C LYS A 392 23.15 21.98 -5.43
N GLN A 393 22.16 21.33 -4.84
CA GLN A 393 22.35 20.19 -3.96
C GLN A 393 21.49 19.02 -4.40
N ALA A 394 21.95 17.82 -4.07
CA ALA A 394 21.17 16.60 -4.26
C ALA A 394 21.28 15.70 -3.03
N TYR A 395 20.34 14.77 -2.91
CA TYR A 395 20.27 13.80 -1.84
C TYR A 395 20.17 12.40 -2.41
N ILE A 396 20.93 11.45 -1.84
CA ILE A 396 20.88 10.03 -2.21
C ILE A 396 20.51 9.21 -0.98
N TYR A 397 19.55 8.31 -1.14
CA TYR A 397 19.10 7.41 -0.09
C TYR A 397 19.15 5.93 -0.52
N GLY A 398 19.72 5.10 0.36
CA GLY A 398 19.55 3.65 0.35
C GLY A 398 20.04 2.93 -0.92
N GLY A 399 19.35 1.84 -1.27
CA GLY A 399 19.69 0.91 -2.35
C GLY A 399 20.32 -0.39 -1.83
N LYS A 400 20.86 -1.21 -2.73
CA LYS A 400 21.53 -2.46 -2.37
C LYS A 400 22.76 -2.73 -3.23
N GLY A 401 23.75 -3.44 -2.71
CA GLY A 401 25.02 -3.70 -3.40
C GLY A 401 26.07 -4.24 -2.45
N ASN A 402 27.34 -3.89 -2.63
CA ASN A 402 28.42 -4.20 -1.69
C ASN A 402 29.62 -3.26 -1.91
N GLU A 403 30.54 -3.20 -0.94
CA GLU A 403 31.71 -2.32 -0.99
C GLU A 403 32.66 -2.62 -2.15
N ALA A 404 32.73 -3.88 -2.59
CA ALA A 404 33.61 -4.32 -3.67
C ALA A 404 33.06 -4.01 -5.07
N GLY A 405 31.76 -3.69 -5.19
CA GLY A 405 31.08 -3.54 -6.48
C GLY A 405 30.97 -4.83 -7.29
N ASP A 406 31.16 -6.00 -6.68
CA ASP A 406 31.18 -7.30 -7.37
C ASP A 406 30.04 -8.20 -6.88
N GLN A 407 29.13 -8.58 -7.77
CA GLN A 407 28.00 -9.45 -7.46
C GLN A 407 28.43 -10.78 -6.79
N ASN A 408 29.62 -11.30 -7.10
CA ASN A 408 30.10 -12.57 -6.55
C ASN A 408 30.36 -12.51 -5.04
N VAL A 409 30.52 -11.31 -4.47
CA VAL A 409 30.75 -11.10 -3.03
C VAL A 409 29.45 -11.24 -2.22
N GLY A 410 28.29 -11.06 -2.87
CA GLY A 410 26.97 -11.02 -2.23
C GLY A 410 26.36 -9.63 -2.22
N ILE A 411 25.24 -9.45 -1.52
CA ILE A 411 24.47 -8.20 -1.50
C ILE A 411 24.15 -7.84 -0.04
N GLN A 412 24.24 -6.56 0.26
CA GLN A 412 23.68 -5.93 1.46
C GLN A 412 22.75 -4.77 1.07
N TYR A 413 21.82 -4.47 1.95
CA TYR A 413 20.92 -3.31 1.83
C TYR A 413 21.53 -2.12 2.55
N TYR A 414 21.45 -0.96 1.92
CA TYR A 414 21.87 0.31 2.49
C TYR A 414 20.64 1.11 2.91
N TYR A 415 20.71 1.71 4.10
CA TYR A 415 19.72 2.64 4.62
C TYR A 415 20.39 3.93 5.10
N ASP A 416 21.40 4.36 4.34
CA ASP A 416 22.20 5.55 4.55
C ASP A 416 21.67 6.71 3.68
N PHE A 417 21.95 7.93 4.13
CA PHE A 417 21.50 9.15 3.47
C PHE A 417 22.66 10.12 3.30
N TYR A 418 22.81 10.63 2.08
CA TYR A 418 23.90 11.49 1.67
C TYR A 418 23.38 12.78 1.08
N GLN A 419 24.12 13.86 1.32
CA GLN A 419 23.97 15.14 0.63
C GLN A 419 25.16 15.32 -0.32
N LEU A 420 24.86 15.76 -1.53
CA LEU A 420 25.80 16.10 -2.58
C LEU A 420 25.72 17.60 -2.81
N ASP A 421 26.86 18.27 -2.77
CA ASP A 421 27.00 19.65 -3.22
C ASP A 421 27.53 19.62 -4.66
N LEU A 422 26.69 20.02 -5.61
CA LEU A 422 26.97 19.89 -7.05
C LEU A 422 27.94 20.97 -7.55
N GLU A 423 28.02 22.12 -6.85
CA GLU A 423 28.94 23.21 -7.17
C GLU A 423 30.38 22.88 -6.73
N THR A 424 30.55 22.43 -5.49
CA THR A 424 31.85 22.12 -4.87
C THR A 424 32.28 20.67 -5.07
N LYS A 425 31.38 19.82 -5.57
CA LYS A 425 31.58 18.37 -5.78
C LYS A 425 31.97 17.64 -4.50
N GLN A 426 31.31 18.00 -3.39
CA GLN A 426 31.52 17.37 -2.08
C GLN A 426 30.33 16.47 -1.71
N ILE A 427 30.63 15.33 -1.10
CA ILE A 427 29.65 14.39 -0.54
C ILE A 427 29.77 14.41 0.98
N LYS A 428 28.62 14.47 1.65
CA LYS A 428 28.52 14.36 3.10
C LYS A 428 27.46 13.31 3.46
N LYS A 429 27.85 12.30 4.23
CA LYS A 429 26.90 11.38 4.86
C LYS A 429 26.19 12.09 6.00
N LEU A 430 24.86 12.09 5.96
CA LEU A 430 24.04 12.73 6.99
C LEU A 430 23.74 11.77 8.13
N TRP A 431 23.23 10.57 7.81
CA TRP A 431 22.87 9.55 8.79
C TRP A 431 22.69 8.18 8.12
N GLU A 432 22.43 7.15 8.93
CA GLU A 432 22.12 5.79 8.48
C GLU A 432 21.19 5.09 9.49
N HIS A 433 20.21 4.36 8.97
CA HIS A 433 19.31 3.53 9.76
C HIS A 433 19.84 2.13 9.99
N LYS A 434 19.40 1.55 11.11
CA LYS A 434 19.41 0.09 11.25
C LYS A 434 18.46 -0.52 10.23
N ALA A 435 18.82 -1.70 9.73
CA ALA A 435 17.96 -2.44 8.83
C ALA A 435 16.57 -2.67 9.47
N PRO A 436 15.48 -2.41 8.74
CA PRO A 436 14.13 -2.70 9.19
C PRO A 436 13.88 -4.22 9.26
N GLN A 437 12.75 -4.62 9.87
CA GLN A 437 12.37 -6.03 9.99
C GLN A 437 12.27 -6.75 8.64
N ALA A 438 11.75 -6.06 7.62
CA ALA A 438 11.72 -6.54 6.24
C ALA A 438 12.54 -5.60 5.38
N ASN A 439 13.53 -6.15 4.66
CA ASN A 439 14.33 -5.35 3.75
C ASN A 439 13.46 -4.71 2.67
N ARG A 440 13.88 -3.53 2.22
CA ARG A 440 13.20 -2.77 1.17
C ARG A 440 14.18 -1.86 0.45
N ILE A 441 13.87 -1.55 -0.80
CA ILE A 441 14.58 -0.53 -1.58
C ILE A 441 13.65 0.65 -1.89
N PRO A 442 14.18 1.87 -2.03
CA PRO A 442 13.41 3.02 -2.49
C PRO A 442 13.14 2.96 -4.00
N THR A 443 12.14 3.71 -4.46
CA THR A 443 11.99 4.09 -5.87
C THR A 443 13.08 5.09 -6.29
N ARG A 444 13.28 5.26 -7.60
CA ARG A 444 14.37 6.09 -8.14
C ARG A 444 14.26 7.55 -7.73
N ASP A 445 13.09 8.15 -7.86
CA ASP A 445 12.90 9.55 -7.50
C ASP A 445 12.32 9.67 -6.10
N MET A 446 12.79 10.70 -5.40
CA MET A 446 12.26 11.15 -4.13
C MET A 446 11.81 12.61 -4.25
N ILE A 447 10.89 13.03 -3.41
CA ILE A 447 10.36 14.40 -3.40
C ILE A 447 10.88 15.13 -2.16
N LEU A 448 11.57 16.25 -2.36
CA LEU A 448 11.95 17.17 -1.29
C LEU A 448 10.76 18.04 -0.89
N SER A 449 10.48 18.14 0.41
CA SER A 449 9.47 19.07 0.92
C SER A 449 9.85 20.52 0.65
N GLU A 450 8.87 21.40 0.49
CA GLU A 450 9.10 22.82 0.17
C GLU A 450 9.96 23.53 1.23
N ASP A 451 9.82 23.17 2.50
CA ASP A 451 10.63 23.69 3.61
C ASP A 451 12.06 23.10 3.68
N GLY A 452 12.38 22.16 2.80
CA GLY A 452 13.67 21.46 2.75
C GLY A 452 13.98 20.61 3.99
N GLN A 453 12.98 20.26 4.80
CA GLN A 453 13.17 19.49 6.04
C GLN A 453 12.95 17.99 5.87
N HIS A 454 12.19 17.57 4.85
CA HIS A 454 11.75 16.20 4.67
C HIS A 454 11.95 15.68 3.25
N ILE A 455 12.13 14.37 3.13
CA ILE A 455 12.09 13.63 1.88
C ILE A 455 10.90 12.67 1.90
N TYR A 456 10.11 12.69 0.84
CA TYR A 456 9.09 11.68 0.56
C TYR A 456 9.63 10.68 -0.45
N LEU A 457 9.47 9.39 -0.17
CA LEU A 457 9.85 8.32 -1.08
C LEU A 457 8.92 7.12 -0.97
N LEU A 458 8.73 6.41 -2.07
CA LEU A 458 8.12 5.08 -2.05
C LEU A 458 9.22 4.03 -1.83
N ALA A 459 8.91 2.99 -1.06
CA ALA A 459 9.80 1.85 -0.90
C ALA A 459 9.03 0.53 -0.81
N TYR A 460 9.66 -0.55 -1.24
CA TYR A 460 9.05 -1.88 -1.29
C TYR A 460 10.08 -3.01 -1.11
N PRO A 461 9.69 -4.18 -0.57
CA PRO A 461 10.48 -5.40 -0.62
C PRO A 461 10.55 -5.96 -2.05
N GLU A 462 11.63 -5.68 -2.77
CA GLU A 462 11.81 -6.06 -4.18
C GLU A 462 12.15 -7.53 -4.40
N TYR A 463 12.51 -8.25 -3.33
CA TYR A 463 12.76 -9.70 -3.38
C TYR A 463 11.46 -10.52 -3.35
N LYS A 464 10.29 -9.87 -3.23
CA LYS A 464 8.97 -10.52 -3.27
C LYS A 464 8.35 -10.27 -4.66
N PRO A 465 7.97 -11.32 -5.41
CA PRO A 465 7.27 -11.17 -6.69
C PRO A 465 6.00 -10.33 -6.55
N GLU A 466 5.11 -10.72 -5.64
CA GLU A 466 3.95 -9.92 -5.24
C GLU A 466 4.30 -9.08 -4.01
N THR A 467 4.32 -7.77 -4.19
CA THR A 467 4.79 -6.82 -3.18
C THR A 467 3.91 -5.57 -3.15
N GLN A 468 4.22 -4.67 -2.23
CA GLN A 468 3.46 -3.45 -2.04
C GLN A 468 4.41 -2.26 -1.85
N LEU A 469 4.12 -1.19 -2.58
CA LEU A 469 4.75 0.12 -2.41
C LEU A 469 4.14 0.82 -1.20
N GLN A 470 5.01 1.38 -0.37
CA GLN A 470 4.61 2.18 0.79
C GLN A 470 5.30 3.54 0.73
N LEU A 471 4.55 4.62 1.01
CA LEU A 471 5.09 5.98 1.11
C LEU A 471 5.68 6.22 2.50
N TYR A 472 6.87 6.82 2.52
CA TYR A 472 7.60 7.22 3.71
C TYR A 472 7.91 8.71 3.63
N ARG A 473 7.80 9.40 4.77
CA ARG A 473 8.34 10.75 4.98
C ARG A 473 9.51 10.66 5.94
N LEU A 474 10.70 11.03 5.51
CA LEU A 474 11.95 10.99 6.28
C LEU A 474 12.42 12.41 6.61
N SER A 475 12.85 12.62 7.85
CA SER A 475 13.53 13.83 8.30
C SER A 475 14.96 13.88 7.76
N ILE A 476 15.33 15.00 7.14
CA ILE A 476 16.70 15.22 6.67
C ILE A 476 17.66 15.41 7.86
N ALA A 477 17.18 15.97 8.97
CA ALA A 477 18.02 16.34 10.10
C ALA A 477 18.56 15.12 10.87
N ASP A 478 17.74 14.08 11.03
CA ASP A 478 18.05 12.95 11.93
C ASP A 478 17.60 11.57 11.42
N GLY A 479 16.97 11.49 10.25
CA GLY A 479 16.48 10.24 9.65
C GLY A 479 15.15 9.74 10.20
N SER A 480 14.60 10.35 11.26
CA SER A 480 13.29 9.93 11.79
C SER A 480 12.24 9.91 10.68
N TYR A 481 11.39 8.87 10.66
CA TYR A 481 10.46 8.69 9.55
C TYR A 481 9.07 8.25 10.00
N GLU A 482 8.09 8.57 9.16
CA GLU A 482 6.70 8.17 9.29
C GLU A 482 6.23 7.41 8.05
N ILE A 483 5.36 6.42 8.25
CA ILE A 483 4.68 5.70 7.19
C ILE A 483 3.37 6.43 6.89
N LEU A 484 3.18 6.83 5.64
CA LEU A 484 2.05 7.63 5.20
C LEU A 484 1.30 6.92 4.06
N GLY A 485 0.02 7.20 3.96
CA GLY A 485 -0.88 6.54 3.01
C GLY A 485 -1.05 5.04 3.27
N ASP A 486 -1.97 4.44 2.54
CA ASP A 486 -2.05 3.00 2.38
C ASP A 486 -0.99 2.52 1.36
N SER A 487 -1.09 1.24 0.99
CA SER A 487 -0.09 0.57 0.17
C SER A 487 -0.60 0.32 -1.24
N ILE A 488 0.27 0.44 -2.26
CA ILE A 488 -0.09 0.17 -3.66
C ILE A 488 0.46 -1.19 -4.09
N PRO A 489 -0.35 -2.10 -4.66
CA PRO A 489 0.12 -3.42 -5.11
C PRO A 489 1.03 -3.32 -6.34
N LEU A 490 2.13 -4.08 -6.31
CA LEU A 490 3.16 -4.14 -7.35
C LEU A 490 3.60 -5.59 -7.59
N THR A 491 3.68 -5.99 -8.86
CA THR A 491 4.26 -7.26 -9.31
C THR A 491 5.68 -7.04 -9.82
N SER A 492 6.67 -7.41 -9.02
CA SER A 492 8.11 -7.19 -9.24
C SER A 492 8.82 -8.46 -9.74
N GLU A 493 8.28 -9.11 -10.78
CA GLU A 493 8.90 -10.31 -11.39
C GLU A 493 10.01 -10.00 -12.38
N GLU A 494 9.84 -8.96 -13.19
CA GLU A 494 10.83 -8.52 -14.18
C GLU A 494 11.71 -7.40 -13.62
N ILE A 495 13.02 -7.49 -13.82
CA ILE A 495 13.96 -6.43 -13.41
C ILE A 495 13.70 -5.10 -14.13
N ALA A 496 12.96 -5.10 -15.24
CA ALA A 496 12.56 -3.87 -15.91
C ALA A 496 11.41 -3.16 -15.19
N THR A 497 10.63 -3.87 -14.35
CA THR A 497 9.54 -3.28 -13.57
C THR A 497 10.05 -2.14 -12.72
N ASN A 498 9.33 -1.03 -12.75
CA ASN A 498 9.70 0.17 -12.05
C ASN A 498 8.49 0.93 -11.52
N ALA A 499 8.70 1.72 -10.47
CA ALA A 499 7.74 2.68 -9.98
C ALA A 499 8.42 4.04 -9.77
N ASN A 500 7.64 5.11 -9.89
CA ASN A 500 8.13 6.47 -9.65
C ASN A 500 7.13 7.30 -8.85
N LEU A 501 7.65 8.29 -8.14
CA LEU A 501 6.87 9.24 -7.35
C LEU A 501 7.03 10.64 -7.95
N TYR A 502 5.91 11.30 -8.20
CA TYR A 502 5.85 12.70 -8.64
C TYR A 502 5.09 13.52 -7.62
N PHE A 503 5.33 14.84 -7.62
CA PHE A 503 4.55 15.79 -6.83
C PHE A 503 4.06 16.91 -7.71
N ASN A 504 2.74 17.10 -7.72
CA ASN A 504 2.07 18.17 -8.42
C ASN A 504 1.90 19.36 -7.49
N ARG A 505 2.66 20.43 -7.74
CA ARG A 505 2.61 21.65 -6.92
C ARG A 505 1.33 22.47 -7.13
N GLU A 506 0.69 22.33 -8.28
CA GLU A 506 -0.51 23.11 -8.59
C GLU A 506 -1.74 22.56 -7.86
N LEU A 507 -1.86 21.23 -7.78
CA LEU A 507 -2.97 20.55 -7.12
C LEU A 507 -2.66 20.10 -5.68
N GLU A 508 -1.40 20.25 -5.25
CA GLU A 508 -0.91 19.68 -3.99
C GLU A 508 -1.21 18.18 -3.89
N GLU A 509 -0.75 17.40 -4.87
CA GLU A 509 -0.99 15.96 -4.94
C GLU A 509 0.29 15.17 -5.22
N PHE A 510 0.41 13.99 -4.63
CA PHE A 510 1.41 13.00 -5.02
C PHE A 510 0.84 12.10 -6.10
N TYR A 511 1.66 11.76 -7.10
CA TYR A 511 1.35 10.72 -8.06
C TYR A 511 2.33 9.56 -7.99
N CYS A 512 1.82 8.34 -7.92
CA CYS A 512 2.62 7.14 -8.11
C CYS A 512 2.34 6.57 -9.50
N VAL A 513 3.40 6.37 -10.29
CA VAL A 513 3.30 5.68 -11.57
C VAL A 513 4.05 4.36 -11.47
N ILE A 514 3.34 3.26 -11.67
CA ILE A 514 3.87 1.91 -11.75
C ILE A 514 3.94 1.50 -13.20
N GLN A 515 5.05 0.92 -13.61
CA GLN A 515 5.24 0.31 -14.90
C GLN A 515 5.76 -1.12 -14.72
N GLU A 516 4.89 -2.07 -15.00
CA GLU A 516 5.18 -3.49 -14.88
C GLU A 516 5.48 -4.07 -16.24
N PHE A 517 6.62 -4.77 -16.34
CA PHE A 517 7.03 -5.43 -17.58
C PHE A 517 6.65 -6.90 -17.54
N GLU A 518 6.19 -7.39 -18.68
CA GLU A 518 6.07 -8.81 -18.95
C GLU A 518 7.37 -9.35 -19.61
N LYS A 519 7.52 -10.68 -19.61
CA LYS A 519 8.70 -11.40 -20.07
C LYS A 519 9.23 -11.00 -21.47
N TYR A 520 8.35 -10.58 -22.38
CA TYR A 520 8.72 -10.22 -23.76
C TYR A 520 8.73 -8.71 -24.03
N GLY A 521 8.71 -7.89 -22.97
CA GLY A 521 8.84 -6.44 -23.05
C GLY A 521 7.53 -5.67 -23.17
N GLN A 522 6.37 -6.35 -23.18
CA GLN A 522 5.09 -5.69 -22.97
C GLN A 522 5.10 -4.98 -21.62
N SER A 523 4.32 -3.90 -21.51
CA SER A 523 4.26 -3.15 -20.26
C SER A 523 2.86 -2.67 -19.95
N THR A 524 2.53 -2.68 -18.67
CA THR A 524 1.32 -2.05 -18.14
C THR A 524 1.72 -0.88 -17.25
N THR A 525 1.23 0.32 -17.57
CA THR A 525 1.42 1.53 -16.77
C THR A 525 0.16 1.84 -15.99
N ARG A 526 0.28 2.05 -14.68
CA ARG A 526 -0.80 2.41 -13.76
C ARG A 526 -0.44 3.70 -13.01
N ILE A 527 -1.38 4.64 -12.93
CA ILE A 527 -1.21 5.94 -12.27
C ILE A 527 -2.17 6.04 -11.09
N TYR A 528 -1.66 6.45 -9.94
CA TYR A 528 -2.40 6.64 -8.69
C TYR A 528 -2.15 8.05 -8.14
N SER A 529 -3.14 8.64 -7.48
CA SER A 529 -3.02 9.90 -6.74
C SER A 529 -3.18 9.75 -5.23
N LEU A 530 -2.58 10.67 -4.49
CA LEU A 530 -2.75 10.84 -3.05
C LEU A 530 -2.68 12.33 -2.70
N ALA A 531 -3.68 12.84 -1.98
CA ALA A 531 -3.75 14.26 -1.61
C ALA A 531 -2.66 14.64 -0.59
N ASN A 532 -2.14 15.87 -0.69
CA ASN A 532 -1.20 16.42 0.28
C ASN A 532 -1.94 17.30 1.32
N PRO A 533 -1.56 17.23 2.61
CA PRO A 533 -0.51 16.39 3.17
C PRO A 533 -0.96 14.95 3.43
N PRO A 534 -0.17 13.94 3.00
CA PRO A 534 -0.52 12.55 3.24
C PRO A 534 -0.47 12.23 4.72
N VAL A 535 -1.37 11.36 5.18
CA VAL A 535 -1.55 11.05 6.61
C VAL A 535 -1.20 9.60 6.93
N SER A 536 -0.92 9.32 8.20
CA SER A 536 -0.73 7.95 8.69
C SER A 536 -2.06 7.30 9.07
N LEU A 537 -2.06 5.97 9.17
CA LEU A 537 -3.23 5.19 9.61
C LEU A 537 -3.73 5.62 11.00
N ALA A 538 -2.82 6.06 11.88
CA ALA A 538 -3.17 6.55 13.21
C ALA A 538 -4.02 7.83 13.14
N ALA A 539 -3.75 8.72 12.18
CA ALA A 539 -4.56 9.92 11.98
C ALA A 539 -5.97 9.59 11.47
N VAL A 540 -6.09 8.64 10.54
CA VAL A 540 -7.39 8.16 10.01
C VAL A 540 -8.24 7.52 11.11
N LYS A 541 -7.62 6.80 12.04
CA LYS A 541 -8.30 6.09 13.13
C LYS A 541 -8.51 6.92 14.40
N LEU A 542 -8.19 8.22 14.38
CA LEU A 542 -8.20 9.08 15.58
C LEU A 542 -9.53 9.01 16.37
N TYR A 543 -10.67 8.99 15.67
CA TYR A 543 -12.00 8.97 16.28
C TYR A 543 -12.65 7.57 16.34
N ASP A 544 -12.05 6.56 15.71
CA ASP A 544 -12.52 5.16 15.78
C ASP A 544 -12.36 4.58 17.20
N GLU A 545 -11.31 4.99 17.92
CA GLU A 545 -10.99 4.46 19.25
C GLU A 545 -11.80 5.14 20.37
N GLN A 546 -12.39 6.31 20.12
CA GLN A 546 -13.14 7.06 21.15
C GLN A 546 -14.60 6.60 21.30
N THR A 547 -15.18 6.00 20.26
CA THR A 547 -16.51 5.37 20.30
C THR A 547 -16.49 3.98 20.94
N ALA A 548 -15.34 3.29 20.96
CA ALA A 548 -15.14 2.01 21.63
C ALA A 548 -14.75 2.16 23.12
N GLY A 549 -15.67 2.66 23.95
CA GLY A 549 -15.68 2.37 25.39
C GLY A 549 -14.65 3.10 26.28
N SER A 550 -14.81 4.41 26.46
CA SER A 550 -14.10 5.21 27.49
C SER A 550 -14.54 4.94 28.95
N LYS A 551 -15.09 3.77 29.27
CA LYS A 551 -15.46 3.41 30.66
C LYS A 551 -14.34 2.70 31.45
N GLY A 552 -13.27 2.25 30.80
CA GLY A 552 -12.19 1.50 31.45
C GLY A 552 -11.01 2.33 31.98
N LEU A 553 -10.64 3.41 31.29
CA LEU A 553 -9.38 4.12 31.57
C LEU A 553 -9.44 4.99 32.84
N SER A 554 -10.60 5.55 33.16
CA SER A 554 -10.81 6.37 34.36
C SER A 554 -10.67 5.55 35.65
N VAL A 555 -11.21 4.33 35.67
CA VAL A 555 -11.15 3.43 36.84
C VAL A 555 -9.71 2.99 37.13
N TRP A 556 -8.90 2.71 36.10
CA TRP A 556 -7.51 2.31 36.29
C TRP A 556 -6.65 3.45 36.84
N LEU A 557 -6.88 4.69 36.40
CA LEU A 557 -6.19 5.87 36.94
C LEU A 557 -6.50 6.09 38.43
N TYR A 558 -7.76 5.95 38.83
CA TYR A 558 -8.15 6.02 40.24
C TYR A 558 -7.57 4.86 41.07
N ALA A 559 -7.48 3.66 40.51
CA ALA A 559 -6.87 2.51 41.18
C ALA A 559 -5.36 2.72 41.42
N VAL A 560 -4.63 3.28 40.45
CA VAL A 560 -3.20 3.60 40.60
C VAL A 560 -2.98 4.69 41.65
N ILE A 561 -3.82 5.73 41.68
CA ILE A 561 -3.77 6.77 42.72
C ILE A 561 -4.03 6.15 44.11
N PHE A 562 -5.01 5.24 44.22
CA PHE A 562 -5.34 4.57 45.47
C PHE A 562 -4.19 3.67 45.97
N ILE A 563 -3.53 2.94 45.07
CA ILE A 563 -2.34 2.13 45.37
C ILE A 563 -1.18 3.02 45.83
N PHE A 564 -0.96 4.16 45.19
CA PHE A 564 0.08 5.12 45.59
C PHE A 564 -0.19 5.72 46.97
N CYS A 565 -1.45 6.04 47.28
CA CYS A 565 -1.87 6.47 48.61
C CYS A 565 -1.67 5.37 49.67
N PHE A 566 -1.93 4.10 49.33
CA PHE A 566 -1.71 2.97 50.22
C PHE A 566 -0.23 2.71 50.49
N ILE A 567 0.62 2.81 49.46
CA ILE A 567 2.07 2.67 49.61
C ILE A 567 2.64 3.84 50.43
N ALA A 568 2.20 5.07 50.16
CA ALA A 568 2.61 6.24 50.95
C ALA A 568 2.15 6.13 52.42
N GLY A 569 0.92 5.66 52.66
CA GLY A 569 0.41 5.37 54.00
C GLY A 569 1.20 4.26 54.70
N GLY A 570 1.54 3.18 53.99
CA GLY A 570 2.36 2.08 54.50
C GLY A 570 3.79 2.50 54.85
N ILE A 571 4.42 3.32 54.02
CA ILE A 571 5.75 3.90 54.28
C ILE A 571 5.70 4.81 55.52
N LEU A 572 4.66 5.64 55.67
CA LEU A 572 4.49 6.48 56.87
C LEU A 572 4.29 5.65 58.15
N VAL A 573 3.59 4.52 58.08
CA VAL A 573 3.41 3.59 59.22
C VAL A 573 4.70 2.85 59.56
N ILE A 574 5.47 2.42 58.56
CA ILE A 574 6.78 1.76 58.75
C ILE A 574 7.81 2.75 59.32
N MET A 575 7.82 4.00 58.85
CA MET A 575 8.67 5.06 59.41
C MET A 575 8.27 5.44 60.85
N LYS A 576 6.99 5.27 61.23
CA LYS A 576 6.52 5.45 62.61
C LYS A 576 6.80 4.24 63.51
N ARG A 577 6.85 3.01 62.97
CA ARG A 577 7.19 1.77 63.71
C ARG A 577 8.70 1.57 63.89
N ASN A 578 9.55 2.05 62.99
CA ASN A 578 11.02 1.93 63.11
C ASN A 578 11.69 2.96 64.04
N LYS A 579 10.90 3.75 64.79
CA LYS A 579 11.40 4.60 65.89
C LYS A 579 11.22 3.97 67.28
N SER A 580 10.71 2.75 67.39
CA SER A 580 10.59 2.05 68.67
C SER A 580 11.06 0.60 68.57
N SER A 581 11.99 0.24 69.45
CA SER A 581 12.51 -1.10 69.77
C SER A 581 13.76 -1.59 69.03
N LYS A 582 14.90 -1.29 69.65
CA LYS A 582 16.11 -2.13 69.68
C LYS A 582 15.87 -3.33 70.59
N ASN A 583 16.17 -4.56 70.16
CA ASN A 583 17.11 -5.52 70.78
C ASN A 583 16.82 -7.01 70.47
N SER A 584 17.95 -7.73 70.40
CA SER A 584 18.24 -9.15 70.67
C SER A 584 17.79 -10.28 69.73
N ASN A 585 18.76 -10.76 68.94
CA ASN A 585 19.42 -12.09 69.01
C ASN A 585 18.61 -13.41 69.08
N THR A 586 18.71 -14.15 67.96
CA THR A 586 19.27 -15.52 67.80
C THR A 586 18.37 -16.78 67.95
N SER A 587 18.38 -17.52 66.82
CA SER A 587 18.45 -18.99 66.58
C SER A 587 17.21 -19.93 66.49
N VAL A 588 16.98 -20.44 65.26
CA VAL A 588 16.99 -21.88 64.76
C VAL A 588 15.96 -22.88 65.36
N PRO A 589 15.44 -23.94 64.66
CA PRO A 589 14.90 -24.17 63.30
C PRO A 589 13.52 -24.94 63.28
N LEU A 590 13.02 -25.27 62.08
CA LEU A 590 11.88 -26.16 61.66
C LEU A 590 11.84 -27.57 62.34
N PRO A 591 10.81 -28.47 62.24
CA PRO A 591 9.73 -28.66 61.22
C PRO A 591 8.37 -29.18 61.86
N PRO A 592 7.49 -30.07 61.30
CA PRO A 592 7.06 -30.45 59.93
C PRO A 592 5.49 -30.49 59.69
N ASN A 593 5.10 -30.68 58.41
CA ASN A 593 3.89 -31.26 57.78
C ASN A 593 2.66 -31.74 58.59
N TYR A 594 1.45 -31.67 57.99
CA TYR A 594 0.63 -32.84 57.55
C TYR A 594 -0.77 -32.48 56.96
N THR A 595 -1.02 -33.01 55.75
CA THR A 595 -2.24 -33.61 55.11
C THR A 595 -3.62 -32.92 54.90
N ALA A 596 -4.16 -33.22 53.70
CA ALA A 596 -5.48 -32.99 53.08
C ALA A 596 -6.65 -33.79 53.76
N PRO A 597 -7.95 -33.79 53.33
CA PRO A 597 -8.42 -34.32 52.00
C PRO A 597 -9.81 -33.87 51.38
N ILE A 598 -9.98 -34.12 50.06
CA ILE A 598 -11.10 -34.77 49.28
C ILE A 598 -12.49 -34.10 48.93
N ALA A 599 -12.82 -34.22 47.61
CA ALA A 599 -14.09 -34.52 46.86
C ALA A 599 -15.06 -33.47 46.24
N GLU A 600 -15.32 -33.70 44.94
CA GLU A 600 -16.32 -33.24 43.91
C GLU A 600 -17.77 -33.79 44.15
N PRO A 601 -18.89 -33.38 43.45
CA PRO A 601 -19.02 -33.27 41.97
C PRO A 601 -20.09 -32.30 41.34
N GLU A 602 -20.02 -32.25 39.99
CA GLU A 602 -21.06 -32.05 38.93
C GLU A 602 -21.89 -30.75 38.76
N THR A 603 -21.96 -30.26 37.50
CA THR A 603 -22.80 -29.14 37.04
C THR A 603 -23.52 -29.48 35.72
N ILE A 604 -24.79 -29.06 35.60
CA ILE A 604 -25.67 -29.15 34.42
C ILE A 604 -25.86 -27.74 33.81
N LEU A 605 -26.03 -27.70 32.48
CA LEU A 605 -26.22 -26.56 31.54
C LEU A 605 -27.41 -25.61 31.87
N PRO A 606 -27.49 -24.41 31.24
CA PRO A 606 -28.42 -24.27 30.10
C PRO A 606 -28.03 -23.29 28.95
N ILE A 607 -28.39 -23.70 27.72
CA ILE A 607 -29.14 -23.03 26.61
C ILE A 607 -28.75 -21.60 26.12
N THR A 608 -28.17 -21.61 24.90
CA THR A 608 -28.44 -20.88 23.64
C THR A 608 -29.06 -19.46 23.59
N GLU A 609 -28.33 -18.53 22.94
CA GLU A 609 -28.84 -17.44 22.09
C GLU A 609 -28.04 -17.43 20.75
N GLU A 610 -28.72 -17.14 19.64
CA GLU A 610 -28.25 -17.16 18.24
C GLU A 610 -27.29 -16.00 17.90
N PRO A 611 -26.34 -16.15 16.96
CA PRO A 611 -25.55 -15.04 16.44
C PRO A 611 -26.11 -14.45 15.13
N GLU A 612 -26.16 -13.12 15.09
CA GLU A 612 -26.32 -12.29 13.88
C GLU A 612 -25.17 -12.48 12.89
N ILE A 613 -25.52 -12.49 11.60
CA ILE A 613 -24.64 -12.65 10.45
C ILE A 613 -24.21 -11.26 9.97
N VAL A 614 -22.90 -10.95 10.02
CA VAL A 614 -22.29 -9.84 9.27
C VAL A 614 -20.99 -10.33 8.63
N ASP A 615 -20.86 -10.06 7.34
CA ASP A 615 -19.89 -10.56 6.38
C ASP A 615 -18.42 -10.42 6.79
N LYS A 616 -17.77 -11.56 7.02
CA LYS A 616 -16.32 -11.76 7.00
C LYS A 616 -15.99 -12.79 5.93
N GLU A 617 -16.00 -12.41 4.66
CA GLU A 617 -15.67 -13.37 3.59
C GLU A 617 -14.71 -12.82 2.54
N GLU A 618 -13.87 -11.86 2.92
CA GLU A 618 -12.83 -11.35 2.02
C GLU A 618 -11.55 -10.94 2.78
N LEU A 619 -10.95 -11.88 3.52
CA LEU A 619 -9.59 -11.74 4.10
C LEU A 619 -8.97 -13.03 4.68
N LEU A 620 -9.35 -14.23 4.22
CA LEU A 620 -8.84 -15.51 4.75
C LEU A 620 -7.92 -16.28 3.80
N ILE A 621 -7.04 -15.58 3.07
CA ILE A 621 -5.96 -16.26 2.30
C ILE A 621 -4.55 -15.79 2.73
N THR A 622 -4.39 -14.76 3.56
CA THR A 622 -3.06 -14.21 3.88
C THR A 622 -2.59 -14.34 5.34
N ASP A 623 -3.35 -14.98 6.24
CA ASP A 623 -3.00 -14.97 7.68
C ASP A 623 -2.87 -16.35 8.37
N ALA A 624 -2.65 -17.43 7.62
CA ALA A 624 -2.41 -18.77 8.18
C ALA A 624 -1.03 -19.36 7.81
N MET A 625 0.04 -18.56 7.87
CA MET A 625 1.40 -19.11 7.96
C MET A 625 1.96 -18.85 9.36
N ALA A 626 1.48 -19.62 10.34
CA ALA A 626 2.38 -19.99 11.42
C ALA A 626 3.57 -20.69 10.75
N ILE A 627 4.78 -20.13 10.84
CA ILE A 627 6.00 -20.71 10.26
C ILE A 627 6.20 -22.08 10.91
N ARG A 628 5.69 -23.13 10.25
CA ARG A 628 5.85 -24.51 10.69
C ARG A 628 7.34 -24.81 10.58
N LYS A 629 7.99 -25.04 11.71
CA LYS A 629 9.40 -25.44 11.73
C LYS A 629 9.50 -26.89 11.27
N ASN A 630 10.67 -27.29 10.78
CA ASN A 630 10.98 -28.66 10.40
C ASN A 630 9.96 -29.26 9.41
N CYS A 631 9.82 -28.63 8.24
CA CYS A 631 8.82 -29.04 7.25
C CYS A 631 9.32 -29.04 5.80
N ILE A 632 8.68 -29.87 5.00
CA ILE A 632 8.94 -30.09 3.58
C ILE A 632 7.62 -29.89 2.84
N PHE A 633 7.60 -28.97 1.87
CA PHE A 633 6.44 -28.66 1.04
C PHE A 633 6.69 -29.08 -0.41
N LEU A 634 5.81 -29.91 -0.94
CA LEU A 634 5.80 -30.41 -2.32
C LEU A 634 4.58 -29.92 -3.10
N PHE A 635 3.48 -29.52 -2.44
CA PHE A 635 2.38 -28.82 -3.10
C PHE A 635 2.71 -27.33 -3.23
N GLY A 636 2.59 -26.80 -4.44
CA GLY A 636 3.11 -25.50 -4.84
C GLY A 636 4.61 -25.53 -5.13
N THR A 637 5.28 -24.41 -4.84
CA THR A 637 6.75 -24.32 -4.97
C THR A 637 7.44 -25.21 -3.94
N PHE A 638 8.37 -26.07 -4.39
CA PHE A 638 9.18 -26.91 -3.50
C PHE A 638 9.92 -26.05 -2.47
N ARG A 639 9.64 -26.26 -1.18
CA ARG A 639 10.25 -25.53 -0.06
C ARG A 639 10.61 -26.45 1.09
N VAL A 640 11.71 -26.15 1.77
CA VAL A 640 12.16 -26.90 2.95
C VAL A 640 12.57 -25.94 4.05
N MET A 641 12.00 -26.11 5.24
CA MET A 641 12.29 -25.31 6.44
C MET A 641 13.04 -26.16 7.47
N ASP A 642 14.13 -25.63 8.00
CA ASP A 642 14.96 -26.27 9.02
C ASP A 642 14.22 -26.42 10.36
N LYS A 643 14.85 -27.16 11.29
CA LYS A 643 14.36 -27.30 12.67
C LYS A 643 14.17 -25.97 13.42
N ASN A 644 14.80 -24.89 12.96
CA ASN A 644 14.67 -23.55 13.53
C ASN A 644 13.60 -22.68 12.83
N GLY A 645 13.04 -23.13 11.71
CA GLY A 645 12.09 -22.37 10.88
C GLY A 645 12.76 -21.46 9.84
N ARG A 646 13.99 -21.74 9.42
CA ARG A 646 14.70 -21.03 8.34
C ARG A 646 14.58 -21.80 7.03
N ASP A 647 14.39 -21.08 5.93
CA ASP A 647 14.37 -21.67 4.58
C ASP A 647 15.75 -22.24 4.25
N MET A 648 15.81 -23.53 3.92
CA MET A 648 17.01 -24.25 3.49
C MET A 648 16.88 -24.80 2.06
N THR A 649 15.86 -24.40 1.30
CA THR A 649 15.55 -24.91 -0.04
C THR A 649 16.76 -24.78 -0.98
N TYR A 650 17.57 -23.72 -0.80
CA TYR A 650 18.80 -23.48 -1.56
C TYR A 650 19.88 -24.57 -1.36
N MET A 651 19.86 -25.31 -0.26
CA MET A 651 20.80 -26.42 -0.01
C MET A 651 20.52 -27.63 -0.91
N PHE A 652 19.33 -27.70 -1.49
CA PHE A 652 18.96 -28.70 -2.49
C PHE A 652 19.29 -28.17 -3.89
N SER A 653 20.57 -28.30 -4.28
CA SER A 653 21.01 -28.06 -5.66
C SER A 653 20.19 -28.90 -6.65
N PRO A 654 20.07 -28.54 -7.93
CA PRO A 654 19.16 -29.22 -8.86
C PRO A 654 19.30 -30.75 -8.87
N LYS A 655 20.54 -31.25 -8.89
CA LYS A 655 20.81 -32.70 -8.86
C LYS A 655 20.46 -33.34 -7.51
N ILE A 656 20.73 -32.66 -6.39
CA ILE A 656 20.42 -33.14 -5.04
C ILE A 656 18.91 -33.11 -4.81
N ARG A 657 18.22 -32.08 -5.30
CA ARG A 657 16.78 -31.93 -5.26
C ARG A 657 16.08 -33.07 -6.00
N HIS A 658 16.47 -33.34 -7.24
CA HIS A 658 15.87 -34.44 -8.00
C HIS A 658 16.15 -35.80 -7.35
N LEU A 659 17.37 -36.02 -6.84
CA LEU A 659 17.70 -37.25 -6.11
C LEU A 659 16.86 -37.40 -4.84
N PHE A 660 16.75 -36.34 -4.05
CA PHE A 660 15.96 -36.29 -2.82
C PHE A 660 14.49 -36.59 -3.11
N LEU A 661 13.87 -35.84 -4.04
CA LEU A 661 12.46 -36.02 -4.41
C LEU A 661 12.22 -37.44 -4.93
N TYR A 662 13.08 -37.96 -5.81
CA TYR A 662 12.92 -39.31 -6.34
C TYR A 662 12.96 -40.38 -5.25
N ILE A 663 13.89 -40.28 -4.30
CA ILE A 663 13.95 -41.22 -3.16
C ILE A 663 12.75 -41.02 -2.24
N LEU A 664 12.38 -39.77 -1.92
CA LEU A 664 11.29 -39.44 -1.02
C LEU A 664 9.96 -40.00 -1.53
N LEU A 665 9.60 -39.71 -2.78
CA LEU A 665 8.36 -40.18 -3.38
C LEU A 665 8.29 -41.71 -3.43
N ASN A 666 9.37 -42.37 -3.86
CA ASN A 666 9.41 -43.84 -3.86
C ASN A 666 9.52 -44.44 -2.45
N SER A 667 9.89 -43.67 -1.42
CA SER A 667 9.86 -44.12 -0.02
C SER A 667 8.47 -43.99 0.61
N ILE A 668 7.65 -43.06 0.10
CA ILE A 668 6.25 -42.85 0.53
C ILE A 668 5.32 -43.81 -0.22
N ILE A 669 5.43 -43.88 -1.55
CA ILE A 669 4.54 -44.67 -2.43
C ILE A 669 4.93 -46.16 -2.43
N LYS A 670 6.22 -46.46 -2.25
CA LYS A 670 6.79 -47.81 -2.32
C LYS A 670 7.77 -48.03 -1.16
N ASP A 671 8.62 -49.05 -1.27
CA ASP A 671 9.65 -49.37 -0.27
C ASP A 671 11.05 -48.85 -0.66
N GLY A 672 11.12 -47.60 -1.12
CA GLY A 672 12.38 -46.94 -1.50
C GLY A 672 12.87 -47.27 -2.92
N VAL A 673 14.14 -46.99 -3.18
CA VAL A 673 14.74 -47.07 -4.53
C VAL A 673 15.94 -48.00 -4.57
N LEU A 674 16.00 -48.90 -5.55
CA LEU A 674 17.13 -49.79 -5.73
C LEU A 674 18.38 -49.01 -6.16
N SER A 675 19.53 -49.36 -5.59
CA SER A 675 20.77 -48.63 -5.87
C SER A 675 21.21 -48.70 -7.34
N SER A 676 20.82 -49.73 -8.10
CA SER A 676 21.11 -49.82 -9.55
C SER A 676 20.29 -48.81 -10.35
N ASP A 677 19.04 -48.58 -9.96
CA ASP A 677 18.12 -47.70 -10.70
C ASP A 677 18.60 -46.25 -10.61
N LEU A 678 19.11 -45.85 -9.44
CA LEU A 678 19.77 -44.56 -9.26
C LEU A 678 21.00 -44.38 -10.15
N ASN A 679 21.77 -45.45 -10.37
CA ASN A 679 22.97 -45.39 -11.22
C ASN A 679 22.56 -45.06 -12.66
N THR A 680 21.61 -45.83 -13.19
CA THR A 680 21.12 -45.69 -14.57
C THR A 680 20.41 -44.35 -14.79
N LEU A 681 19.67 -43.87 -13.80
CA LEU A 681 18.87 -42.65 -13.94
C LEU A 681 19.68 -41.35 -13.80
N PHE A 682 20.58 -41.27 -12.82
CA PHE A 682 21.32 -40.03 -12.51
C PHE A 682 22.73 -39.97 -13.11
N TRP A 683 23.25 -41.09 -13.60
CA TRP A 683 24.57 -41.20 -14.22
C TRP A 683 24.61 -42.21 -15.40
N PRO A 684 23.72 -42.10 -16.40
CA PRO A 684 23.64 -43.07 -17.51
C PRO A 684 24.95 -43.19 -18.33
N ASP A 685 25.69 -42.09 -18.48
CA ASP A 685 26.85 -42.02 -19.37
C ASP A 685 28.20 -42.23 -18.67
N LYS A 686 28.21 -42.83 -17.47
CA LYS A 686 29.43 -43.01 -16.67
C LYS A 686 29.78 -44.49 -16.52
N PRO A 687 31.08 -44.85 -16.54
CA PRO A 687 31.50 -46.23 -16.27
C PRO A 687 31.28 -46.59 -14.79
N ASP A 688 31.03 -47.87 -14.52
CA ASP A 688 30.60 -48.39 -13.21
C ASP A 688 31.54 -48.01 -12.04
N ASP A 689 32.85 -47.97 -12.30
CA ASP A 689 33.89 -47.60 -11.34
C ASP A 689 33.76 -46.13 -10.89
N LYS A 690 33.37 -45.22 -11.80
CA LYS A 690 33.15 -43.80 -11.50
C LYS A 690 31.78 -43.53 -10.88
N ILE A 691 30.76 -44.30 -11.26
CA ILE A 691 29.41 -44.16 -10.69
C ILE A 691 29.43 -44.38 -9.17
N LYS A 692 30.13 -45.41 -8.70
CA LYS A 692 30.21 -45.72 -7.25
C LYS A 692 30.72 -44.53 -6.44
N ASN A 693 31.78 -43.87 -6.91
CA ASN A 693 32.36 -42.71 -6.23
C ASN A 693 31.44 -41.49 -6.29
N LEU A 694 30.90 -41.17 -7.47
CA LEU A 694 29.97 -40.04 -7.64
C LEU A 694 28.73 -40.19 -6.76
N LYS A 695 28.11 -41.37 -6.77
CA LYS A 695 26.96 -41.69 -5.93
C LYS A 695 27.28 -41.54 -4.46
N ASN A 696 28.39 -42.09 -3.98
CA ASN A 696 28.77 -41.98 -2.56
C ASN A 696 28.93 -40.51 -2.13
N VAL A 697 29.57 -39.68 -2.98
CA VAL A 697 29.73 -38.25 -2.72
C VAL A 697 28.37 -37.54 -2.71
N THR A 698 27.51 -37.81 -3.69
CA THR A 698 26.17 -37.20 -3.77
C THR A 698 25.27 -37.62 -2.59
N MET A 699 25.32 -38.89 -2.17
CA MET A 699 24.59 -39.38 -0.99
C MET A 699 25.10 -38.75 0.30
N ASN A 700 26.41 -38.55 0.43
CA ASN A 700 26.97 -37.84 1.59
C ASN A 700 26.55 -36.37 1.61
N HIS A 701 26.47 -35.72 0.46
CA HIS A 701 25.94 -34.36 0.37
C HIS A 701 24.47 -34.31 0.79
N LEU A 702 23.65 -35.24 0.27
CA LEU A 702 22.25 -35.36 0.68
C LEU A 702 22.10 -35.58 2.18
N ARG A 703 22.89 -36.50 2.78
CA ARG A 703 22.89 -36.71 4.24
C ARG A 703 23.23 -35.44 5.01
N LYS A 704 24.21 -34.66 4.56
CA LYS A 704 24.56 -33.37 5.18
C LYS A 704 23.41 -32.36 5.09
N THR A 705 22.75 -32.28 3.94
CA THR A 705 21.56 -31.43 3.78
C THR A 705 20.46 -31.84 4.75
N LEU A 706 20.22 -33.14 4.92
CA LEU A 706 19.19 -33.67 5.81
C LEU A 706 19.49 -33.47 7.31
N GLN A 707 20.76 -33.23 7.71
CA GLN A 707 21.13 -32.99 9.12
C GLN A 707 20.54 -31.69 9.69
N GLU A 708 20.14 -30.77 8.83
CA GLU A 708 19.48 -29.52 9.22
C GLU A 708 17.99 -29.72 9.56
N LEU A 709 17.44 -30.91 9.26
CA LEU A 709 16.10 -31.35 9.61
C LEU A 709 16.14 -32.32 10.80
N GLU A 710 15.12 -32.28 11.63
CA GLU A 710 14.87 -33.28 12.67
C GLU A 710 13.94 -34.36 12.15
N GLY A 711 14.12 -35.61 12.57
CA GLY A 711 13.18 -36.68 12.26
C GLY A 711 13.18 -37.20 10.81
N ILE A 712 14.21 -36.94 10.00
CA ILE A 712 14.38 -37.53 8.66
C ILE A 712 15.74 -38.21 8.51
N GLU A 713 15.76 -39.45 8.03
CA GLU A 713 17.00 -40.23 7.85
C GLU A 713 17.05 -40.95 6.50
N LEU A 714 18.21 -40.85 5.81
CA LEU A 714 18.51 -41.64 4.62
C LEU A 714 19.20 -42.96 4.98
N THR A 715 18.42 -44.04 4.93
CA THR A 715 18.90 -45.40 5.22
C THR A 715 19.26 -46.15 3.93
N HIS A 716 20.20 -47.10 4.03
CA HIS A 716 20.53 -48.01 2.95
C HIS A 716 20.53 -49.46 3.46
N GLN A 717 19.55 -50.25 3.06
CA GLN A 717 19.37 -51.64 3.52
C GLN A 717 19.05 -52.55 2.34
N LYS A 718 19.68 -53.74 2.29
CA LYS A 718 19.46 -54.76 1.24
C LYS A 718 19.56 -54.23 -0.21
N GLY A 719 20.36 -53.18 -0.44
CA GLY A 719 20.56 -52.57 -1.76
C GLY A 719 19.58 -51.45 -2.12
N TYR A 720 18.66 -51.09 -1.21
CA TYR A 720 17.69 -50.01 -1.39
C TYR A 720 18.07 -48.77 -0.57
N PHE A 721 17.85 -47.59 -1.15
CA PHE A 721 17.88 -46.31 -0.46
C PHE A 721 16.45 -45.90 -0.09
N LYS A 722 16.24 -45.56 1.18
CA LYS A 722 14.93 -45.13 1.70
C LYS A 722 15.08 -43.94 2.63
N LEU A 723 14.19 -42.95 2.45
CA LEU A 723 14.01 -41.87 3.41
C LEU A 723 12.95 -42.28 4.44
N VAL A 724 13.33 -42.27 5.71
CA VAL A 724 12.43 -42.55 6.82
C VAL A 724 12.11 -41.23 7.50
N LEU A 725 10.84 -40.87 7.54
CA LEU A 725 10.33 -39.66 8.19
C LEU A 725 9.57 -40.08 9.46
N THR A 726 9.88 -39.42 10.57
CA THR A 726 9.16 -39.52 11.84
C THR A 726 8.15 -38.38 11.97
N GLU A 727 7.28 -38.43 12.98
CA GLU A 727 6.26 -37.40 13.22
C GLU A 727 6.84 -35.98 13.43
N GLU A 728 8.12 -35.88 13.81
CA GLU A 728 8.81 -34.59 13.99
C GLU A 728 9.03 -33.85 12.67
N CYS A 729 9.15 -34.56 11.54
CA CYS A 729 9.38 -33.98 10.21
C CYS A 729 8.08 -33.92 9.41
N TYR A 730 7.50 -32.73 9.28
CA TYR A 730 6.27 -32.59 8.50
C TYR A 730 6.57 -32.58 7.00
N CYS A 731 5.91 -33.47 6.25
CA CYS A 731 5.92 -33.46 4.79
C CYS A 731 4.47 -33.38 4.30
N ASP A 732 4.12 -32.34 3.56
CA ASP A 732 2.74 -32.11 3.10
C ASP A 732 2.22 -33.23 2.18
N TYR A 733 3.07 -33.76 1.30
CA TYR A 733 2.71 -34.87 0.43
C TYR A 733 2.52 -36.18 1.21
N GLN A 734 3.39 -36.46 2.18
CA GLN A 734 3.22 -37.63 3.04
C GLN A 734 1.95 -37.53 3.88
N HIS A 735 1.66 -36.34 4.41
CA HIS A 735 0.45 -36.09 5.17
C HIS A 735 -0.81 -36.25 4.31
N ALA A 736 -0.81 -35.66 3.11
CA ALA A 736 -1.90 -35.85 2.15
C ALA A 736 -2.07 -37.33 1.77
N PHE A 737 -0.98 -38.05 1.54
CA PHE A 737 -0.99 -39.47 1.20
C PHE A 737 -1.60 -40.33 2.33
N ILE A 738 -1.31 -40.00 3.60
CA ILE A 738 -1.91 -40.69 4.76
C ILE A 738 -3.39 -40.35 4.91
N LEU A 739 -3.76 -39.06 4.80
CA LEU A 739 -5.14 -38.59 4.93
C LEU A 739 -6.09 -39.19 3.88
N THR A 740 -5.55 -39.58 2.73
CA THR A 740 -6.31 -40.06 1.56
C THR A 740 -6.16 -41.56 1.33
N ASP A 741 -5.54 -42.28 2.27
CA ASP A 741 -5.22 -43.70 2.16
C ASP A 741 -4.54 -44.06 0.83
N GLY A 742 -3.45 -43.35 0.54
CA GLY A 742 -2.65 -43.56 -0.67
C GLY A 742 -3.10 -42.78 -1.91
N MET A 743 -3.78 -41.64 -1.74
CA MET A 743 -4.40 -40.88 -2.83
C MET A 743 -5.47 -41.71 -3.58
N GLU A 744 -6.24 -42.49 -2.82
CA GLU A 744 -7.34 -43.31 -3.36
C GLU A 744 -8.71 -42.80 -2.90
N HIS A 745 -8.80 -42.27 -1.68
CA HIS A 745 -10.07 -41.94 -1.04
C HIS A 745 -10.09 -40.53 -0.42
N ALA A 746 -11.28 -39.95 -0.31
CA ALA A 746 -11.49 -38.73 0.48
C ALA A 746 -11.25 -39.00 1.98
N PRO A 747 -10.77 -38.02 2.76
CA PRO A 747 -10.65 -38.17 4.21
C PRO A 747 -12.00 -38.48 4.86
N LEU A 748 -12.02 -39.45 5.78
CA LEU A 748 -13.25 -39.89 6.48
C LEU A 748 -13.81 -38.86 7.48
N THR A 749 -13.01 -37.87 7.87
CA THR A 749 -13.38 -36.86 8.87
C THR A 749 -13.39 -35.46 8.25
N GLU A 750 -14.26 -34.59 8.79
CA GLU A 750 -14.35 -33.18 8.35
C GLU A 750 -13.05 -32.39 8.65
N SER A 751 -12.40 -32.69 9.79
CA SER A 751 -11.08 -32.14 10.13
C SER A 751 -10.03 -32.55 9.10
N GLY A 752 -9.96 -33.84 8.74
CA GLY A 752 -9.04 -34.34 7.73
C GLY A 752 -9.28 -33.72 6.35
N SER A 753 -10.54 -33.48 5.98
CA SER A 753 -10.88 -32.78 4.73
C SER A 753 -10.39 -31.33 4.73
N THR A 754 -10.52 -30.64 5.86
CA THR A 754 -10.06 -29.24 5.99
C THR A 754 -8.54 -29.15 5.92
N GLU A 755 -7.83 -30.07 6.59
CA GLU A 755 -6.37 -30.18 6.49
C GLU A 755 -5.91 -30.45 5.05
N LEU A 756 -6.60 -31.35 4.35
CA LEU A 756 -6.28 -31.66 2.96
C LEU A 756 -6.51 -30.46 2.03
N HIS A 757 -7.60 -29.71 2.21
CA HIS A 757 -7.82 -28.46 1.45
C HIS A 757 -6.74 -27.42 1.72
N ASN A 758 -6.25 -27.31 2.96
CA ASN A 758 -5.13 -26.41 3.27
C ASN A 758 -3.87 -26.84 2.50
N ILE A 759 -3.59 -28.15 2.40
CA ILE A 759 -2.46 -28.65 1.60
C ILE A 759 -2.62 -28.26 0.13
N PHE A 760 -3.77 -28.59 -0.49
CA PHE A 760 -4.00 -28.31 -1.91
C PHE A 760 -4.07 -26.83 -2.24
N SER A 761 -4.46 -25.98 -1.28
CA SER A 761 -4.45 -24.53 -1.47
C SER A 761 -3.07 -23.92 -1.74
N HIS A 762 -1.99 -24.67 -1.48
CA HIS A 762 -0.63 -24.23 -1.84
C HIS A 762 -0.32 -24.33 -3.34
N GLY A 763 -1.15 -25.04 -4.13
CA GLY A 763 -1.04 -25.12 -5.60
C GLY A 763 -0.62 -26.51 -6.12
N LYS A 764 -0.20 -26.55 -7.39
CA LYS A 764 0.14 -27.79 -8.13
C LYS A 764 1.25 -28.58 -7.45
N PHE A 765 1.19 -29.90 -7.57
CA PHE A 765 2.23 -30.76 -7.03
C PHE A 765 3.54 -30.59 -7.80
N LEU A 766 4.62 -30.23 -7.09
CA LEU A 766 5.95 -29.96 -7.64
C LEU A 766 5.92 -28.94 -8.79
N ASP A 767 5.14 -27.86 -8.65
CA ASP A 767 4.83 -26.89 -9.70
C ASP A 767 6.09 -26.38 -10.45
N THR A 768 7.10 -25.94 -9.70
CA THR A 768 8.35 -25.37 -10.24
C THR A 768 9.42 -26.40 -10.65
N ILE A 769 9.13 -27.71 -10.58
CA ILE A 769 10.09 -28.76 -10.94
C ILE A 769 9.88 -29.22 -12.38
N GLU A 770 10.68 -28.67 -13.29
CA GLU A 770 10.66 -28.99 -14.72
C GLU A 770 11.55 -30.22 -15.03
N SER A 771 11.11 -31.41 -14.63
CA SER A 771 11.80 -32.67 -14.96
C SER A 771 10.80 -33.78 -15.28
N SER A 772 10.99 -34.39 -16.46
CA SER A 772 10.15 -35.49 -16.93
C SER A 772 10.18 -36.74 -16.04
N LEU A 773 11.16 -36.82 -15.14
CA LEU A 773 11.22 -37.86 -14.11
C LEU A 773 9.98 -37.87 -13.21
N PHE A 774 9.34 -36.71 -13.03
CA PHE A 774 8.22 -36.54 -12.11
C PHE A 774 6.87 -36.37 -12.80
N ASP A 775 6.79 -36.50 -14.13
CA ASP A 775 5.54 -36.32 -14.87
C ASP A 775 4.46 -37.29 -14.41
N TYR A 776 4.83 -38.57 -14.21
CA TYR A 776 3.89 -39.60 -13.72
C TYR A 776 3.34 -39.31 -12.31
N PRO A 777 4.17 -39.08 -11.27
CA PRO A 777 3.64 -38.76 -9.95
C PRO A 777 2.90 -37.41 -9.90
N LYS A 778 3.30 -36.42 -10.73
CA LYS A 778 2.53 -35.18 -10.92
C LYS A 778 1.13 -35.46 -11.45
N GLN A 779 1.06 -36.19 -12.55
CA GLN A 779 -0.22 -36.57 -13.16
C GLN A 779 -1.12 -37.34 -12.17
N GLN A 780 -0.56 -38.28 -11.40
CA GLN A 780 -1.34 -39.01 -10.40
C GLN A 780 -1.91 -38.09 -9.31
N ALA A 781 -1.06 -37.25 -8.71
CA ALA A 781 -1.48 -36.35 -7.65
C ALA A 781 -2.52 -35.33 -8.13
N GLU A 782 -2.32 -34.77 -9.32
CA GLU A 782 -3.24 -33.81 -9.94
C GLU A 782 -4.57 -34.46 -10.32
N THR A 783 -4.54 -35.65 -10.95
CA THR A 783 -5.76 -36.37 -11.33
C THR A 783 -6.62 -36.70 -10.11
N PHE A 784 -6.00 -37.20 -9.03
CA PHE A 784 -6.70 -37.46 -7.77
C PHE A 784 -7.28 -36.18 -7.18
N THR A 785 -6.47 -35.12 -7.10
CA THR A 785 -6.90 -33.84 -6.51
C THR A 785 -8.07 -33.24 -7.27
N ILE A 786 -7.98 -33.17 -8.60
CA ILE A 786 -9.05 -32.68 -9.47
C ILE A 786 -10.31 -33.52 -9.25
N SER A 787 -10.21 -34.85 -9.31
CA SER A 787 -11.36 -35.75 -9.11
C SER A 787 -12.05 -35.53 -7.76
N LEU A 788 -11.27 -35.46 -6.68
CA LEU A 788 -11.79 -35.29 -5.32
C LEU A 788 -12.47 -33.93 -5.14
N LEU A 789 -11.81 -32.84 -5.55
CA LEU A 789 -12.36 -31.49 -5.42
C LEU A 789 -13.62 -31.32 -6.25
N SER A 790 -13.66 -31.90 -7.45
CA SER A 790 -14.82 -31.91 -8.34
C SER A 790 -16.06 -32.53 -7.69
N GLU A 791 -15.90 -33.70 -7.04
CA GLU A 791 -16.97 -34.37 -6.31
C GLU A 791 -17.47 -33.53 -5.12
N GLN A 792 -16.54 -32.91 -4.39
CA GLN A 792 -16.85 -32.10 -3.22
C GLN A 792 -17.55 -30.77 -3.57
N ILE A 793 -17.13 -30.10 -4.66
CA ILE A 793 -17.77 -28.86 -5.15
C ILE A 793 -19.27 -29.09 -5.37
N HIS A 794 -19.62 -30.17 -6.07
CA HIS A 794 -21.03 -30.50 -6.34
C HIS A 794 -21.83 -30.63 -5.03
N THR A 795 -21.28 -31.36 -4.05
CA THR A 795 -21.91 -31.60 -2.76
C THR A 795 -22.09 -30.30 -1.96
N PHE A 796 -21.06 -29.44 -1.89
CA PHE A 796 -21.13 -28.17 -1.16
C PHE A 796 -22.10 -27.19 -1.80
N TYR A 797 -22.09 -27.08 -3.12
CA TYR A 797 -22.99 -26.20 -3.85
C TYR A 797 -24.47 -26.63 -3.69
N LYS A 798 -24.74 -27.93 -3.77
CA LYS A 798 -26.10 -28.47 -3.59
C LYS A 798 -26.63 -28.23 -2.17
N ASN A 799 -25.75 -28.33 -1.17
CA ASN A 799 -26.09 -28.11 0.24
C ASN A 799 -26.08 -26.62 0.64
N GLY A 800 -25.92 -25.69 -0.30
CA GLY A 800 -25.93 -24.25 -0.03
C GLY A 800 -24.71 -23.74 0.75
N ARG A 801 -23.63 -24.52 0.85
CA ARG A 801 -22.37 -24.14 1.52
C ARG A 801 -21.53 -23.25 0.61
N ASN A 802 -22.02 -22.05 0.30
CA ASN A 802 -21.45 -21.13 -0.69
C ASN A 802 -19.96 -20.83 -0.46
N SER A 803 -19.58 -20.57 0.78
CA SER A 803 -18.20 -20.26 1.18
C SER A 803 -17.22 -21.41 0.88
N ALA A 804 -17.62 -22.63 1.23
CA ALA A 804 -16.85 -23.84 0.96
C ALA A 804 -16.78 -24.14 -0.55
N THR A 805 -17.87 -23.87 -1.29
CA THR A 805 -17.89 -24.00 -2.76
C THR A 805 -16.87 -23.07 -3.41
N ILE A 806 -16.90 -21.78 -3.09
CA ILE A 806 -15.94 -20.80 -3.64
C ILE A 806 -14.51 -21.18 -3.26
N ARG A 807 -14.27 -21.59 -2.01
CA ARG A 807 -12.95 -22.01 -1.54
C ARG A 807 -12.41 -23.19 -2.35
N ILE A 808 -13.20 -24.23 -2.59
CA ILE A 808 -12.74 -25.35 -3.41
C ILE A 808 -12.57 -24.93 -4.88
N CYS A 809 -13.47 -24.12 -5.45
CA CYS A 809 -13.30 -23.62 -6.81
C CYS A 809 -11.97 -22.88 -6.98
N ASN A 810 -11.56 -22.06 -6.01
CA ASN A 810 -10.28 -21.35 -6.05
C ASN A 810 -9.08 -22.31 -5.95
N ILE A 811 -9.16 -23.35 -5.12
CA ILE A 811 -8.13 -24.40 -5.06
C ILE A 811 -8.05 -25.12 -6.41
N LEU A 812 -9.20 -25.46 -7.00
CA LEU A 812 -9.26 -26.15 -8.28
C LEU A 812 -8.70 -25.27 -9.41
N PHE A 813 -8.96 -23.97 -9.43
CA PHE A 813 -8.35 -23.05 -10.41
C PHE A 813 -6.82 -22.95 -10.29
N ALA A 814 -6.27 -23.06 -9.09
CA ALA A 814 -4.82 -23.07 -8.91
C ALA A 814 -4.16 -24.32 -9.53
N ILE A 815 -4.91 -25.41 -9.70
CA ILE A 815 -4.43 -26.69 -10.22
C ILE A 815 -4.83 -26.86 -11.69
N ASP A 816 -6.06 -26.53 -12.03
CA ASP A 816 -6.63 -26.55 -13.37
C ASP A 816 -7.28 -25.18 -13.68
N PRO A 817 -6.49 -24.22 -14.21
CA PRO A 817 -6.98 -22.88 -14.53
C PRO A 817 -8.13 -22.87 -15.55
N LEU A 818 -8.26 -23.94 -16.35
CA LEU A 818 -9.28 -24.09 -17.38
C LEU A 818 -10.44 -24.98 -16.94
N SER A 819 -10.61 -25.21 -15.63
CA SER A 819 -11.72 -26.00 -15.11
C SER A 819 -13.07 -25.31 -15.35
N ASP A 820 -13.79 -25.73 -16.40
CA ASP A 820 -15.17 -25.33 -16.69
C ASP A 820 -16.09 -25.53 -15.48
N MET A 821 -15.85 -26.58 -14.70
CA MET A 821 -16.62 -26.89 -13.50
C MET A 821 -16.37 -25.91 -12.37
N ALA A 822 -15.10 -25.58 -12.07
CA ALA A 822 -14.77 -24.58 -11.05
C ALA A 822 -15.41 -23.23 -11.40
N MET A 823 -15.31 -22.84 -12.68
CA MET A 823 -15.93 -21.62 -13.21
C MET A 823 -17.44 -21.64 -13.07
N THR A 824 -18.10 -22.70 -13.53
CA THR A 824 -19.56 -22.78 -13.51
C THR A 824 -20.10 -22.70 -12.09
N TYR A 825 -19.56 -23.51 -11.17
CA TYR A 825 -20.01 -23.50 -9.78
C TYR A 825 -19.70 -22.19 -9.06
N ALA A 826 -18.56 -21.56 -9.33
CA ALA A 826 -18.21 -20.29 -8.71
C ALA A 826 -19.09 -19.13 -9.23
N VAL A 827 -19.30 -19.03 -10.54
CA VAL A 827 -20.20 -18.04 -11.17
C VAL A 827 -21.63 -18.20 -10.62
N CYS A 828 -22.16 -19.42 -10.60
CA CYS A 828 -23.50 -19.67 -10.07
C CYS A 828 -23.59 -19.39 -8.56
N THR A 829 -22.53 -19.65 -7.79
CA THR A 829 -22.48 -19.32 -6.35
C THR A 829 -22.47 -17.81 -6.12
N TYR A 830 -21.67 -17.04 -6.86
CA TYR A 830 -21.69 -15.58 -6.78
C TYR A 830 -23.03 -14.97 -7.19
N ARG A 831 -23.68 -15.53 -8.23
CA ARG A 831 -25.05 -15.15 -8.61
C ARG A 831 -26.05 -15.41 -7.48
N ARG A 832 -25.98 -16.57 -6.81
CA ARG A 832 -26.82 -16.89 -5.65
C ARG A 832 -26.58 -15.94 -4.46
N GLN A 833 -25.39 -15.37 -4.34
CA GLN A 833 -25.04 -14.37 -3.33
C GLN A 833 -25.35 -12.91 -3.76
N ASN A 834 -26.01 -12.70 -4.91
CA ASN A 834 -26.24 -11.36 -5.50
C ASN A 834 -24.96 -10.55 -5.81
N ARG A 835 -23.82 -11.21 -6.00
CA ARG A 835 -22.52 -10.58 -6.37
C ARG A 835 -22.26 -10.73 -7.87
N SER A 836 -23.09 -10.07 -8.68
CA SER A 836 -23.03 -10.16 -10.15
C SER A 836 -21.74 -9.58 -10.75
N ASP A 837 -21.19 -8.54 -10.12
CA ASP A 837 -19.89 -7.95 -10.42
C ASP A 837 -18.77 -9.00 -10.39
N LYS A 838 -18.72 -9.80 -9.31
CA LYS A 838 -17.72 -10.86 -9.14
C LYS A 838 -17.91 -12.01 -10.11
N ALA A 839 -19.16 -12.37 -10.39
CA ALA A 839 -19.48 -13.40 -11.37
C ALA A 839 -18.99 -12.99 -12.77
N ILE A 840 -19.22 -11.74 -13.18
CA ILE A 840 -18.77 -11.19 -14.47
C ILE A 840 -17.25 -11.11 -14.52
N GLN A 841 -16.62 -10.64 -13.44
CA GLN A 841 -15.17 -10.53 -13.36
C GLN A 841 -14.52 -11.91 -13.49
N LEU A 842 -14.98 -12.91 -12.72
CA LEU A 842 -14.46 -14.27 -12.76
C LEU A 842 -14.61 -14.88 -14.16
N TYR A 843 -15.80 -14.75 -14.76
CA TYR A 843 -16.05 -15.25 -16.11
C TYR A 843 -15.14 -14.58 -17.15
N SER A 844 -14.96 -13.26 -17.06
CA SER A 844 -14.09 -12.51 -17.97
C SER A 844 -12.62 -12.95 -17.86
N SER A 845 -12.15 -13.16 -16.62
CA SER A 845 -10.81 -13.70 -16.36
C SER A 845 -10.65 -15.11 -16.92
N PHE A 846 -11.62 -15.99 -16.68
CA PHE A 846 -11.60 -17.36 -17.18
C PHE A 846 -11.59 -17.42 -18.71
N THR A 847 -12.48 -16.68 -19.38
CA THR A 847 -12.56 -16.66 -20.85
C THR A 847 -11.31 -16.08 -21.50
N LYS A 848 -10.67 -15.07 -20.88
CA LYS A 848 -9.37 -14.56 -21.32
C LYS A 848 -8.29 -15.64 -21.23
N GLU A 849 -8.25 -16.39 -20.14
CA GLU A 849 -7.29 -17.47 -19.93
C GLU A 849 -7.55 -18.66 -20.86
N TYR A 850 -8.80 -19.05 -21.04
CA TYR A 850 -9.24 -20.06 -22.00
C TYR A 850 -8.79 -19.70 -23.42
N ARG A 851 -9.04 -18.45 -23.85
CA ARG A 851 -8.58 -17.97 -25.16
C ARG A 851 -7.07 -17.97 -25.29
N ARG A 852 -6.34 -17.63 -24.22
CA ARG A 852 -4.87 -17.64 -24.21
C ARG A 852 -4.31 -19.04 -24.43
N VAL A 853 -4.89 -20.06 -23.81
CA VAL A 853 -4.38 -21.44 -23.86
C VAL A 853 -4.92 -22.22 -25.06
N MET A 854 -6.21 -22.11 -25.36
CA MET A 854 -6.89 -22.89 -26.41
C MET A 854 -6.90 -22.18 -27.77
N ASN A 855 -6.52 -20.89 -27.81
CA ASN A 855 -6.52 -20.05 -29.01
C ASN A 855 -7.87 -19.99 -29.74
N GLU A 856 -8.96 -20.11 -28.99
CA GLU A 856 -10.34 -19.98 -29.46
C GLU A 856 -11.18 -19.28 -28.37
N ASP A 857 -12.31 -18.67 -28.75
CA ASP A 857 -13.21 -18.07 -27.78
C ASP A 857 -13.96 -19.15 -26.99
N TYR A 858 -14.22 -18.87 -25.71
CA TYR A 858 -14.97 -19.78 -24.87
C TYR A 858 -16.43 -19.91 -25.37
N PRO A 859 -16.95 -21.13 -25.57
CA PRO A 859 -18.16 -21.35 -26.36
C PRO A 859 -19.49 -21.08 -25.63
N ILE A 860 -19.50 -21.01 -24.29
CA ILE A 860 -20.72 -20.82 -23.50
C ILE A 860 -20.80 -19.36 -23.06
N ALA A 861 -21.86 -18.64 -23.44
CA ALA A 861 -22.03 -17.25 -23.05
C ALA A 861 -22.28 -17.10 -21.54
N PHE A 862 -21.96 -15.94 -20.96
CA PHE A 862 -22.11 -15.71 -19.51
C PHE A 862 -23.52 -16.06 -19.01
N ASP A 863 -24.56 -15.59 -19.68
CA ASP A 863 -25.96 -15.78 -19.28
C ASP A 863 -26.43 -17.25 -19.38
N GLU A 864 -25.71 -18.07 -20.15
CA GLU A 864 -26.01 -19.50 -20.36
C GLU A 864 -25.32 -20.41 -19.34
N ILE A 865 -24.46 -19.85 -18.47
CA ILE A 865 -23.79 -20.63 -17.42
C ILE A 865 -24.81 -21.13 -16.39
N ASP A 866 -24.94 -22.45 -16.33
CA ASP A 866 -25.74 -23.16 -15.35
C ASP A 866 -25.10 -24.50 -14.96
N THR A 867 -25.32 -24.89 -13.71
CA THR A 867 -24.84 -26.16 -13.14
C THR A 867 -25.46 -27.41 -13.77
N GLY A 868 -26.56 -27.29 -14.52
CA GLY A 868 -27.16 -28.40 -15.26
C GLY A 868 -26.46 -28.77 -16.57
N HIS A 869 -25.59 -27.89 -17.10
CA HIS A 869 -24.95 -28.05 -18.41
C HIS A 869 -23.47 -27.66 -18.36
N ILE A 870 -22.69 -28.36 -17.54
CA ILE A 870 -21.24 -28.17 -17.45
C ILE A 870 -20.58 -28.89 -18.64
N ARG A 871 -19.71 -28.20 -19.36
CA ARG A 871 -18.86 -28.78 -20.39
C ARG A 871 -17.79 -29.66 -19.73
N LEU A 872 -17.74 -30.93 -20.14
CA LEU A 872 -16.77 -31.93 -19.66
C LEU A 872 -15.55 -32.02 -20.59
#